data_AF-A0A2E2IIV0-F1
#
_entry.id   AF-A0A2E2IIV0-F1
#
_cell.length_a   1.000
_cell.length_b   1.000
_cell.length_c   1.000
_cell.angle_alpha   90.00
_cell.angle_beta   90.00
_cell.angle_gamma   90.00
#
_symmetry.space_group_name_H-M   'P 1'
#
loop_
_entity.id
_entity.type
_entity.pdbx_description
1 polymer ?
#
loop_
_entity_poly.entity_id
_entity_poly.type
_entity_poly.pdbx_seq_one_letter_code
_entity_poly.pdbx_strand_id
1 'polypeptide(L)'
;MNKSPHQLLHFFFVLLLVPVISIAAPLNLSNAPLYLGGNADPNIMFILDDSGSMQWEVLPDEEISQSIYHMFPTNQSMYGSSWYDVWSNSTYTSNQGGFEDDNIHNYRRRSSHNNKNYYDPTRRYRPWVTSENETWPDAITSCAYHNPADTSLGCRDLTVQNAGNANTSTDSYGRWRRRASGGGYSWSTGNYVDAQTGEAGFWPATYFVWSPGNVGCNNNADTRACYTKVEIRTGNTYQGSDARSDCASKPSCTYLEEIQNFANWYTYHRSRVLTSRAGIGRAFAQQAENMRVGFGAINKGASDIDGLNTSAIISGVRRFTSSDRDNFFQNLYEHPMPASNTPLRWALDRAGRYYSYDDNSGPWGQTPGSNNSAEHLQCRASYTILMTDGYWNSSTAGVAAARANNDGTDGPTITGPGTTSFTFEAESPFSDEHDDTLADVAMYYWKNDLRTDLGNKVPTSSINPAFWQHMVTFGVGLGVSGSIDPDTAFAAIDNDTIINWPDPTSSNAAKLDDVLHAGVNSRGGFFSASDPDSFAEQLSGVLSNIVDRTSSASSVALNSGSISSDSRVYQARFNSEGWTGQLLALPITGEGTLGSPIWDARDLIPAANDRIIITFDGSDGKPFIFDNLNDEQKSLLNNDEDLLKYLRGDQTQEISNEGTLRNRNSILGDIINSAPAFVGAPIQRYPDNWGEPNEDDLKLENSAPYSTFKTGIKNRQAIIYVGANDGMLHAFDAVTGAEVFAYVPQSIYDKLASLTDPNYTHKYFVDGSPTIVDAFINNQWRTVLVSGLGGGGQGVFALDVTNPGDFSNEATAANRVLWEFTDEYVNGSKNGKDLGFTYGQPSIVRLQTGDWAAVFSGGYNNTVDNNGDGNDSTDSSSGNAVLFIVRLADGEIIEVLDTGVGSEDTPNGLASPAAVDVDGDFIVDYIYAGDLLGNMWKFDLTSSKSEEWGVAYETGGNPQPLFRACFDNNCIPENIQPITTRPQVVRHPTSNGFLILFGTGKYLEVDDNNIDNQTTQTFYAIWDKREEDLTAFDRLDLVQQEIINQGTVTCTDEDGCILTPDLTGGTTRITSDTPITSTDWATKLGWYIDLIGPSTANNFGERQVSNSIIRNGKVIFTTLLPSDDPCDFGGSGWLMELDLASGARLQYSPFDTNDDGNFDRADYICIANCDLDADGNPDPDRVDVPASGKKSEVGIIPTPSIASEAGGQKEYKYTSGSSGQIEVTVENPGPGFEGRQSWRQLDFQFR
;
A
#
# COMPACT_ATOMS: atom_id res chain seq x y z
N MET A 1 9.88 13.61 69.80
CA MET A 1 8.77 13.62 70.79
C MET A 1 7.92 14.83 70.47
N ASN A 2 6.62 14.78 70.19
CA ASN A 2 5.68 13.71 69.91
C ASN A 2 4.60 14.35 69.02
N LYS A 3 4.18 13.62 67.97
CA LYS A 3 3.03 13.93 67.12
C LYS A 3 1.76 13.27 67.67
N SER A 4 0.62 13.72 67.12
CA SER A 4 -0.77 13.23 67.23
C SER A 4 -1.65 14.06 68.19
N PRO A 5 -2.90 14.41 67.82
CA PRO A 5 -3.96 13.44 67.51
C PRO A 5 -4.79 13.66 66.22
N HIS A 6 -5.31 12.53 65.72
CA HIS A 6 -6.56 12.30 64.95
C HIS A 6 -7.77 13.08 65.53
N GLN A 7 -8.90 13.40 64.86
CA GLN A 7 -9.64 12.76 63.76
C GLN A 7 -10.79 13.72 63.30
N LEU A 8 -11.17 13.60 62.02
CA LEU A 8 -12.51 13.80 61.41
C LEU A 8 -13.28 15.14 61.59
N LEU A 9 -13.46 15.88 60.47
CA LEU A 9 -14.72 16.55 60.15
C LEU A 9 -14.88 16.76 58.62
N HIS A 10 -16.08 16.51 58.12
CA HIS A 10 -16.54 16.71 56.74
C HIS A 10 -16.38 18.17 56.28
N PHE A 11 -15.97 18.39 55.02
CA PHE A 11 -16.14 19.67 54.33
C PHE A 11 -16.79 19.48 52.96
N PHE A 12 -17.90 20.18 52.77
CA PHE A 12 -18.58 20.45 51.51
C PHE A 12 -17.59 21.09 50.51
N PHE A 13 -17.47 20.53 49.30
CA PHE A 13 -16.88 21.22 48.15
C PHE A 13 -18.04 21.61 47.22
N VAL A 14 -18.30 22.91 47.13
CA VAL A 14 -19.18 23.50 46.11
C VAL A 14 -18.35 23.57 44.82
N LEU A 15 -18.69 22.72 43.84
CA LEU A 15 -18.17 22.84 42.48
C LEU A 15 -18.86 24.04 41.81
N LEU A 16 -18.09 25.08 41.50
CA LEU A 16 -18.45 26.09 40.52
C LEU A 16 -18.27 25.48 39.13
N LEU A 17 -19.36 25.06 38.51
CA LEU A 17 -19.44 24.78 37.07
C LEU A 17 -19.35 26.11 36.32
N VAL A 18 -18.16 26.44 35.83
CA VAL A 18 -17.98 27.42 34.76
C VAL A 18 -18.12 26.63 33.45
N PRO A 19 -19.01 27.01 32.52
CA PRO A 19 -19.03 26.41 31.19
C PRO A 19 -17.72 26.77 30.51
N VAL A 20 -16.91 25.76 30.19
CA VAL A 20 -15.78 25.91 29.27
C VAL A 20 -16.40 26.13 27.90
N ILE A 21 -16.47 27.38 27.47
CA ILE A 21 -16.70 27.70 26.07
C ILE A 21 -15.41 27.27 25.38
N SER A 22 -15.47 26.18 24.60
CA SER A 22 -14.36 25.79 23.74
C SER A 22 -14.20 26.89 22.69
N ILE A 23 -13.13 27.67 22.82
CA ILE A 23 -12.74 28.65 21.79
C ILE A 23 -12.08 27.80 20.69
N ALA A 24 -12.72 27.70 19.53
CA ALA A 24 -12.15 26.98 18.39
C ALA A 24 -10.93 27.75 17.84
N ALA A 25 -9.88 27.00 17.50
CA ALA A 25 -8.60 27.44 16.96
C ALA A 25 -8.52 27.03 15.46
N PRO A 26 -7.41 27.31 14.72
CA PRO A 26 -7.20 26.73 13.40
C PRO A 26 -7.44 25.21 13.37
N LEU A 27 -7.91 24.66 12.25
CA LEU A 27 -8.19 23.22 12.14
C LEU A 27 -6.94 22.41 12.48
N ASN A 28 -7.09 21.37 13.29
CA ASN A 28 -6.02 20.42 13.58
C ASN A 28 -5.97 19.36 12.47
N LEU A 29 -5.55 19.78 11.28
CA LEU A 29 -5.44 18.92 10.10
C LEU A 29 -4.53 17.73 10.39
N SER A 30 -5.00 16.53 10.06
CA SER A 30 -4.20 15.32 10.24
C SER A 30 -3.05 15.28 9.23
N ASN A 31 -1.88 14.82 9.68
CA ASN A 31 -0.73 14.56 8.80
C ASN A 31 -0.74 13.14 8.22
N ALA A 32 -1.77 12.33 8.52
CA ALA A 32 -1.93 10.96 8.02
C ALA A 32 -3.41 10.66 7.75
N PRO A 33 -3.75 9.70 6.87
CA PRO A 33 -5.14 9.39 6.60
C PRO A 33 -5.84 8.89 7.88
N LEU A 34 -7.01 9.47 8.16
CA LEU A 34 -7.75 9.24 9.41
C LEU A 34 -8.30 7.81 9.53
N TYR A 35 -8.42 7.11 8.40
CA TYR A 35 -8.83 5.72 8.33
C TYR A 35 -7.69 4.73 8.56
N LEU A 36 -6.47 5.20 8.87
CA LEU A 36 -5.34 4.33 9.29
C LEU A 36 -5.50 3.73 10.69
N GLY A 37 -6.67 3.90 11.30
CA GLY A 37 -7.10 3.21 12.51
C GLY A 37 -7.37 1.73 12.24
N GLY A 38 -6.30 0.94 12.16
CA GLY A 38 -6.36 -0.49 12.43
C GLY A 38 -6.37 -1.39 11.19
N ASN A 39 -5.18 -1.88 10.88
CA ASN A 39 -5.01 -3.22 10.34
C ASN A 39 -4.53 -4.12 11.48
N ALA A 40 -5.08 -5.32 11.60
CA ALA A 40 -4.56 -6.31 12.53
C ALA A 40 -3.17 -6.79 12.06
N ASP A 41 -2.09 -6.44 12.80
CA ASP A 41 -0.72 -6.89 12.44
C ASP A 41 -0.70 -8.41 12.14
N PRO A 42 -0.16 -8.84 10.98
CA PRO A 42 -0.18 -10.24 10.59
C PRO A 42 0.68 -11.09 11.54
N ASN A 43 0.26 -12.33 11.73
CA ASN A 43 1.04 -13.32 12.48
C ASN A 43 2.03 -14.02 11.54
N ILE A 44 3.30 -14.12 11.95
CA ILE A 44 4.36 -14.78 11.20
C ILE A 44 5.05 -15.77 12.15
N MET A 45 4.97 -17.07 11.87
CA MET A 45 5.76 -18.10 12.54
C MET A 45 6.99 -18.43 11.72
N PHE A 46 8.16 -17.98 12.16
CA PHE A 46 9.43 -18.36 11.52
C PHE A 46 9.93 -19.68 12.11
N ILE A 47 10.09 -20.72 11.28
CA ILE A 47 10.60 -22.03 11.69
C ILE A 47 11.99 -22.24 11.10
N LEU A 48 13.00 -22.25 11.98
CA LEU A 48 14.40 -22.50 11.64
C LEU A 48 14.67 -24.00 11.40
N ASP A 49 15.46 -24.31 10.38
CA ASP A 49 16.08 -25.63 10.24
C ASP A 49 17.18 -25.76 11.31
N ASP A 50 17.00 -26.71 12.23
CA ASP A 50 17.99 -27.08 13.25
C ASP A 50 18.45 -28.53 13.11
N SER A 51 18.35 -29.09 11.91
CA SER A 51 18.86 -30.44 11.59
C SER A 51 20.39 -30.52 11.68
N GLY A 52 20.90 -31.75 11.73
CA GLY A 52 22.34 -31.98 11.85
C GLY A 52 23.18 -31.44 10.67
N SER A 53 22.58 -31.28 9.48
CA SER A 53 23.24 -30.72 8.29
C SER A 53 23.61 -29.25 8.43
N MET A 54 22.87 -28.51 9.25
CA MET A 54 23.12 -27.08 9.52
C MET A 54 24.49 -26.81 10.15
N GLN A 55 25.11 -27.84 10.76
CA GLN A 55 26.46 -27.73 11.32
C GLN A 55 27.57 -27.78 10.25
N TRP A 56 27.27 -28.15 9.00
CA TRP A 56 28.27 -28.42 7.97
C TRP A 56 28.86 -27.14 7.34
N GLU A 57 30.12 -27.23 6.90
CA GLU A 57 30.86 -26.16 6.19
C GLU A 57 30.93 -26.44 4.67
N VAL A 58 30.10 -27.36 4.18
CA VAL A 58 30.03 -27.78 2.77
C VAL A 58 28.58 -27.67 2.27
N LEU A 59 28.39 -27.00 1.13
CA LEU A 59 27.10 -26.85 0.43
C LEU A 59 27.37 -26.76 -1.09
N PRO A 60 26.68 -27.52 -1.96
CA PRO A 60 25.55 -28.40 -1.69
C PRO A 60 25.96 -29.80 -1.18
N ASP A 61 25.00 -30.67 -0.89
CA ASP A 61 25.22 -32.02 -0.34
C ASP A 61 26.06 -32.92 -1.25
N GLU A 62 25.99 -32.73 -2.56
CA GLU A 62 26.71 -33.54 -3.56
C GLU A 62 28.24 -33.39 -3.45
N GLU A 63 28.71 -32.30 -2.84
CA GLU A 63 30.13 -32.08 -2.59
C GLU A 63 30.65 -32.84 -1.36
N ILE A 64 29.76 -33.45 -0.57
CA ILE A 64 30.10 -34.23 0.61
C ILE A 64 30.48 -35.65 0.19
N SER A 65 31.71 -36.03 0.50
CA SER A 65 32.22 -37.39 0.27
C SER A 65 33.25 -37.78 1.32
N GLN A 66 33.28 -39.07 1.63
CA GLN A 66 34.07 -39.65 2.72
C GLN A 66 33.77 -39.00 4.10
N SER A 67 32.53 -38.54 4.32
CA SER A 67 32.07 -37.94 5.58
C SER A 67 32.88 -36.72 6.04
N ILE A 68 33.40 -35.94 5.10
CA ILE A 68 34.10 -34.67 5.38
C ILE A 68 33.07 -33.53 5.31
N TYR A 69 32.54 -33.15 6.47
CA TYR A 69 31.52 -32.10 6.63
C TYR A 69 32.10 -30.73 6.99
N HIS A 70 33.32 -30.70 7.52
CA HIS A 70 33.99 -29.49 7.98
C HIS A 70 35.27 -29.27 7.16
N MET A 71 35.65 -28.01 6.96
CA MET A 71 36.88 -27.60 6.29
C MET A 71 38.01 -27.32 7.27
N PHE A 72 37.69 -27.10 8.54
CA PHE A 72 38.65 -26.90 9.62
C PHE A 72 38.37 -27.86 10.79
N PRO A 73 39.40 -28.19 11.60
CA PRO A 73 39.17 -28.84 12.88
C PRO A 73 38.24 -28.00 13.77
N THR A 74 37.25 -28.65 14.36
CA THR A 74 36.15 -28.08 15.15
C THR A 74 36.15 -28.61 16.59
N ASN A 75 35.43 -27.95 17.50
CA ASN A 75 35.23 -28.44 18.88
C ASN A 75 33.94 -29.28 19.00
N GLN A 76 33.85 -30.17 19.98
CA GLN A 76 32.60 -30.89 20.29
C GLN A 76 31.60 -29.89 20.88
N SER A 77 30.53 -29.57 20.15
CA SER A 77 29.48 -28.61 20.54
C SER A 77 29.65 -27.15 20.12
N MET A 78 30.17 -26.90 18.91
CA MET A 78 30.24 -25.55 18.30
C MET A 78 28.91 -24.77 18.32
N TYR A 79 27.81 -25.50 18.25
CA TYR A 79 26.44 -24.96 18.17
C TYR A 79 25.54 -25.57 19.26
N GLY A 80 26.08 -25.81 20.45
CA GLY A 80 25.32 -26.23 21.63
C GLY A 80 24.88 -27.71 21.69
N SER A 81 25.31 -28.57 20.75
CA SER A 81 24.98 -30.01 20.74
C SER A 81 26.14 -30.89 20.23
N SER A 82 26.10 -32.21 20.44
CA SER A 82 27.13 -33.14 19.94
C SER A 82 27.19 -33.18 18.40
N TRP A 83 28.37 -33.49 17.84
CA TRP A 83 28.59 -33.62 16.40
C TRP A 83 27.66 -34.61 15.72
N TYR A 84 27.35 -34.32 14.45
CA TYR A 84 26.70 -35.25 13.53
C TYR A 84 27.56 -36.50 13.22
N ASP A 85 28.90 -36.42 13.33
CA ASP A 85 29.82 -37.54 13.05
C ASP A 85 30.73 -37.83 14.27
N VAL A 86 30.43 -38.91 15.00
CA VAL A 86 31.30 -39.46 16.06
C VAL A 86 31.75 -40.86 15.66
N TRP A 87 33.04 -41.01 15.36
CA TRP A 87 33.65 -42.34 15.24
C TRP A 87 33.74 -43.00 16.63
N SER A 88 33.04 -44.11 16.81
CA SER A 88 32.97 -44.83 18.09
C SER A 88 34.26 -45.62 18.39
N ASN A 89 35.24 -44.99 19.03
CA ASN A 89 36.16 -45.64 19.99
C ASN A 89 37.04 -44.60 20.72
N SER A 90 36.56 -44.04 21.84
CA SER A 90 37.34 -43.27 22.84
C SER A 90 38.13 -42.01 22.41
N THR A 91 38.13 -41.60 21.14
CA THR A 91 38.71 -40.33 20.66
C THR A 91 37.77 -39.67 19.65
N TYR A 92 37.23 -38.50 19.98
CA TYR A 92 36.35 -37.72 19.13
C TYR A 92 37.16 -37.00 18.03
N THR A 93 36.91 -37.35 16.75
CA THR A 93 37.63 -36.75 15.61
C THR A 93 36.72 -36.34 14.45
N SER A 94 36.86 -35.12 13.91
CA SER A 94 36.18 -34.68 12.68
C SER A 94 37.03 -34.98 11.44
N ASN A 95 36.40 -35.48 10.38
CA ASN A 95 37.08 -35.82 9.12
C ASN A 95 37.38 -34.57 8.29
N GLN A 96 38.63 -34.44 7.82
CA GLN A 96 39.14 -33.27 7.12
C GLN A 96 39.86 -33.65 5.83
N GLY A 97 39.70 -32.84 4.78
CA GLY A 97 40.57 -32.90 3.60
C GLY A 97 41.96 -32.35 3.92
N GLY A 98 43.02 -33.09 3.57
CA GLY A 98 44.38 -32.58 3.67
C GLY A 98 44.60 -31.33 2.82
N PHE A 99 45.61 -30.53 3.17
CA PHE A 99 45.98 -29.28 2.49
C PHE A 99 46.97 -29.48 1.34
N GLU A 100 47.27 -30.73 0.95
CA GLU A 100 48.14 -30.97 -0.19
C GLU A 100 47.52 -30.40 -1.48
N ASP A 101 48.37 -29.87 -2.35
CA ASP A 101 47.91 -29.18 -3.55
C ASP A 101 47.17 -30.12 -4.52
N ASP A 102 47.52 -31.41 -4.58
CA ASP A 102 46.86 -32.40 -5.45
C ASP A 102 45.62 -33.05 -4.82
N ASN A 103 45.27 -32.71 -3.58
CA ASN A 103 44.16 -33.29 -2.85
C ASN A 103 42.82 -32.72 -3.34
N ILE A 104 41.96 -33.58 -3.89
CA ILE A 104 40.64 -33.16 -4.40
C ILE A 104 39.77 -32.50 -3.33
N HIS A 105 39.89 -32.94 -2.08
CA HIS A 105 39.15 -32.33 -0.97
C HIS A 105 39.70 -30.95 -0.58
N ASN A 106 40.87 -30.56 -1.08
CA ASN A 106 41.45 -29.24 -0.88
C ASN A 106 40.99 -28.28 -1.97
N TYR A 107 41.42 -28.50 -3.21
CA TYR A 107 41.21 -27.53 -4.29
C TYR A 107 39.74 -27.41 -4.71
N ARG A 108 38.95 -28.48 -4.62
CA ARG A 108 37.55 -28.47 -5.03
C ARG A 108 36.65 -27.82 -3.98
N ARG A 109 36.81 -28.20 -2.71
CA ARG A 109 35.93 -27.78 -1.60
C ARG A 109 36.30 -26.44 -0.95
N ARG A 110 37.55 -26.00 -1.12
CA ARG A 110 37.98 -24.64 -0.74
C ARG A 110 37.83 -23.65 -1.91
N SER A 111 36.88 -23.91 -2.80
CA SER A 111 36.53 -23.07 -3.93
C SER A 111 35.03 -22.77 -3.89
N SER A 112 34.68 -21.48 -3.88
CA SER A 112 33.29 -20.99 -3.94
C SER A 112 32.53 -21.46 -5.18
N HIS A 113 33.25 -21.91 -6.22
CA HIS A 113 32.63 -22.50 -7.42
C HIS A 113 31.83 -23.77 -7.08
N ASN A 114 32.41 -24.69 -6.29
CA ASN A 114 31.80 -25.98 -5.96
C ASN A 114 31.16 -25.96 -4.57
N ASN A 115 31.86 -25.44 -3.57
CA ASN A 115 31.33 -25.28 -2.23
C ASN A 115 30.85 -23.84 -2.04
N LYS A 116 29.54 -23.61 -2.19
CA LYS A 116 28.92 -22.27 -2.09
C LYS A 116 29.08 -21.64 -0.71
N ASN A 117 29.29 -22.46 0.31
CA ASN A 117 29.53 -21.99 1.68
C ASN A 117 30.99 -21.59 1.94
N TYR A 118 31.92 -21.92 1.03
CA TYR A 118 33.32 -21.53 1.18
C TYR A 118 33.55 -20.09 0.75
N TYR A 119 34.63 -19.49 1.26
CA TYR A 119 35.01 -18.12 0.97
C TYR A 119 35.06 -17.81 -0.53
N ASP A 120 34.31 -16.79 -0.93
CA ASP A 120 34.29 -16.23 -2.28
C ASP A 120 34.96 -14.85 -2.29
N PRO A 121 36.17 -14.69 -2.88
CA PRO A 121 36.89 -13.41 -2.87
C PRO A 121 36.16 -12.30 -3.62
N THR A 122 35.19 -12.63 -4.48
CA THR A 122 34.39 -11.64 -5.18
C THR A 122 33.27 -11.02 -4.35
N ARG A 123 33.07 -11.47 -3.09
CA ARG A 123 31.97 -11.03 -2.20
C ARG A 123 32.47 -10.41 -0.91
N ARG A 124 31.75 -9.41 -0.41
CA ARG A 124 32.01 -8.78 0.89
C ARG A 124 31.20 -9.51 1.97
N TYR A 125 31.89 -10.10 2.94
CA TYR A 125 31.27 -10.75 4.08
C TYR A 125 31.14 -9.75 5.24
N ARG A 126 29.89 -9.48 5.62
CA ARG A 126 29.54 -8.52 6.69
C ARG A 126 29.35 -9.27 8.03
N PRO A 127 29.67 -8.68 9.19
CA PRO A 127 29.24 -9.20 10.48
C PRO A 127 27.71 -9.35 10.57
N TRP A 128 27.23 -10.11 11.56
CA TRP A 128 25.80 -10.17 11.90
C TRP A 128 25.28 -8.80 12.35
N VAL A 129 23.96 -8.66 12.42
CA VAL A 129 23.29 -7.42 12.88
C VAL A 129 22.52 -7.65 14.17
N THR A 130 22.36 -6.60 14.99
CA THR A 130 21.50 -6.62 16.17
C THR A 130 20.03 -6.42 15.80
N SER A 131 19.14 -6.48 16.80
CA SER A 131 17.72 -6.14 16.63
C SER A 131 17.52 -4.70 16.14
N GLU A 132 18.42 -3.78 16.48
CA GLU A 132 18.42 -2.38 16.06
C GLU A 132 19.11 -2.14 14.70
N ASN A 133 19.40 -3.21 13.95
CA ASN A 133 20.11 -3.16 12.67
C ASN A 133 21.54 -2.61 12.77
N GLU A 134 22.17 -2.69 13.95
CA GLU A 134 23.57 -2.33 14.14
C GLU A 134 24.47 -3.51 13.77
N THR A 135 25.54 -3.27 13.03
CA THR A 135 26.50 -4.33 12.69
C THR A 135 27.32 -4.73 13.91
N TRP A 136 27.47 -6.03 14.13
CA TRP A 136 28.43 -6.57 15.08
C TRP A 136 29.86 -6.16 14.69
N PRO A 137 30.81 -6.16 15.64
CA PRO A 137 32.20 -5.81 15.33
C PRO A 137 32.82 -6.74 14.27
N ASP A 138 33.72 -6.18 13.47
CA ASP A 138 34.56 -6.96 12.56
C ASP A 138 35.31 -8.09 13.30
N ALA A 139 35.46 -9.24 12.62
CA ALA A 139 36.15 -10.39 13.18
C ALA A 139 37.63 -10.12 13.44
N ILE A 140 38.14 -10.56 14.60
CA ILE A 140 39.55 -10.41 14.95
C ILE A 140 40.39 -11.37 14.10
N THR A 141 41.20 -10.86 13.17
CA THR A 141 41.97 -11.70 12.22
C THR A 141 42.95 -12.68 12.89
N SER A 142 43.52 -12.31 14.04
CA SER A 142 44.40 -13.18 14.84
C SER A 142 43.66 -14.11 15.80
N CYS A 143 42.33 -13.98 15.91
CA CYS A 143 41.47 -14.76 16.81
C CYS A 143 40.03 -14.76 16.28
N ALA A 144 39.84 -15.30 15.08
CA ALA A 144 38.52 -15.39 14.45
C ALA A 144 37.70 -16.44 15.18
N TYR A 145 36.62 -16.02 15.85
CA TYR A 145 35.85 -16.88 16.73
C TYR A 145 35.19 -18.03 15.96
N HIS A 146 35.14 -19.20 16.60
CA HIS A 146 34.40 -20.34 16.05
C HIS A 146 32.89 -20.11 16.07
N ASN A 147 32.38 -19.41 17.08
CA ASN A 147 30.98 -19.00 17.12
C ASN A 147 30.92 -17.62 17.77
N PRO A 148 30.46 -16.58 17.05
CA PRO A 148 30.44 -15.23 17.59
C PRO A 148 29.46 -15.08 18.77
N ALA A 149 28.39 -15.91 18.83
CA ALA A 149 27.44 -15.91 19.95
C ALA A 149 28.00 -16.57 21.23
N ASP A 150 29.03 -17.42 21.12
CA ASP A 150 29.69 -18.05 22.26
C ASP A 150 31.21 -18.07 22.07
N THR A 151 31.84 -16.97 22.48
CA THR A 151 33.30 -16.78 22.38
C THR A 151 34.11 -17.73 23.28
N SER A 152 33.47 -18.40 24.25
CA SER A 152 34.12 -19.37 25.14
C SER A 152 34.57 -20.64 24.39
N LEU A 153 34.00 -20.89 23.21
CA LEU A 153 34.34 -21.98 22.30
C LEU A 153 35.69 -21.80 21.60
N GLY A 154 36.35 -20.66 21.79
CA GLY A 154 37.67 -20.35 21.28
C GLY A 154 37.66 -19.76 19.87
N CYS A 155 38.86 -19.57 19.33
CA CYS A 155 39.07 -18.88 18.06
C CYS A 155 40.26 -19.47 17.29
N ARG A 156 40.38 -19.05 16.02
CA ARG A 156 41.47 -19.43 15.11
C ARG A 156 42.26 -18.20 14.67
N ASP A 157 43.58 -18.27 14.78
CA ASP A 157 44.46 -17.25 14.19
C ASP A 157 44.58 -17.49 12.68
N LEU A 158 44.07 -16.57 11.86
CA LEU A 158 44.06 -16.70 10.40
C LEU A 158 45.34 -16.17 9.75
N THR A 159 46.21 -15.53 10.52
CA THR A 159 47.39 -14.80 10.06
C THR A 159 48.69 -15.58 10.21
N VAL A 160 48.64 -16.80 10.74
CA VAL A 160 49.80 -17.66 11.01
C VAL A 160 49.56 -19.11 10.57
N GLN A 161 50.64 -19.86 10.41
CA GLN A 161 50.56 -21.30 10.15
C GLN A 161 49.97 -22.00 11.39
N ASN A 162 48.83 -22.65 11.19
CA ASN A 162 48.11 -23.33 12.25
C ASN A 162 48.65 -24.75 12.43
N ALA A 163 48.90 -25.17 13.66
CA ALA A 163 49.19 -26.57 13.95
C ALA A 163 47.99 -27.42 13.52
N GLY A 164 48.25 -28.58 12.90
CA GLY A 164 47.21 -29.51 12.44
C GLY A 164 46.33 -30.12 13.54
N ASN A 165 46.60 -29.78 14.79
CA ASN A 165 45.76 -29.99 15.95
C ASN A 165 45.60 -28.63 16.64
N ALA A 166 44.41 -28.05 16.60
CA ALA A 166 44.14 -26.78 17.24
C ALA A 166 43.03 -26.95 18.28
N ASN A 167 43.36 -27.42 19.49
CA ASN A 167 43.51 -26.58 20.69
C ASN A 167 43.55 -27.47 21.96
N THR A 168 44.59 -27.30 22.77
CA THR A 168 44.78 -28.02 24.03
C THR A 168 43.93 -27.39 25.13
N SER A 169 42.68 -27.87 25.32
CA SER A 169 42.10 -28.02 26.67
C SER A 169 40.77 -28.78 26.77
N THR A 170 40.18 -29.38 25.72
CA THR A 170 39.16 -30.47 25.86
C THR A 170 38.86 -31.12 24.49
N ASP A 171 39.57 -32.21 24.19
CA ASP A 171 39.36 -33.23 23.13
C ASP A 171 38.75 -32.83 21.78
N SER A 172 39.59 -32.35 20.85
CA SER A 172 39.26 -32.26 19.41
C SER A 172 40.46 -32.64 18.55
N TYR A 173 40.43 -33.80 17.88
CA TYR A 173 41.47 -34.19 16.92
C TYR A 173 40.91 -34.17 15.49
N GLY A 174 41.52 -33.42 14.58
CA GLY A 174 41.23 -33.57 13.16
C GLY A 174 41.73 -34.93 12.64
N ARG A 175 40.89 -35.70 11.96
CA ARG A 175 41.29 -36.88 11.19
C ARG A 175 41.46 -36.47 9.74
N TRP A 176 42.70 -36.51 9.25
CA TRP A 176 43.06 -35.94 7.96
C TRP A 176 43.14 -37.00 6.86
N ARG A 177 42.50 -36.75 5.72
CA ARG A 177 42.68 -37.53 4.49
C ARG A 177 43.87 -36.98 3.73
N ARG A 178 45.04 -37.56 3.97
CA ARG A 178 46.34 -37.08 3.48
C ARG A 178 47.06 -38.10 2.62
N ARG A 179 48.04 -37.65 1.83
CA ARG A 179 48.81 -38.53 0.93
C ARG A 179 49.67 -39.49 1.75
N ALA A 180 49.62 -40.79 1.42
CA ALA A 180 50.39 -41.84 2.08
C ALA A 180 51.80 -41.95 1.46
N SER A 181 52.76 -42.43 2.25
CA SER A 181 54.17 -42.62 1.83
C SER A 181 54.36 -43.58 0.65
N GLY A 182 53.38 -44.44 0.35
CA GLY A 182 53.38 -45.36 -0.80
C GLY A 182 52.61 -44.88 -2.04
N GLY A 183 52.09 -43.64 -2.04
CA GLY A 183 51.15 -43.14 -3.05
C GLY A 183 49.68 -43.39 -2.69
N GLY A 184 48.77 -42.52 -3.16
CA GLY A 184 47.34 -42.53 -2.78
C GLY A 184 47.04 -41.76 -1.49
N TYR A 185 45.76 -41.65 -1.11
CA TYR A 185 45.31 -40.95 0.11
C TYR A 185 44.86 -41.93 1.19
N SER A 186 45.21 -41.68 2.45
CA SER A 186 44.82 -42.47 3.62
C SER A 186 44.40 -41.58 4.79
N TRP A 187 43.63 -42.14 5.72
CA TRP A 187 43.23 -41.44 6.94
C TRP A 187 44.34 -41.47 7.98
N SER A 188 44.61 -40.33 8.61
CA SER A 188 45.56 -40.22 9.70
C SER A 188 45.00 -39.41 10.87
N THR A 189 45.21 -39.92 12.07
CA THR A 189 44.97 -39.21 13.34
C THR A 189 46.30 -38.60 13.84
N GLY A 190 46.29 -37.35 14.30
CA GLY A 190 47.48 -36.64 14.81
C GLY A 190 47.77 -35.33 14.07
N ASN A 191 48.90 -34.69 14.37
CA ASN A 191 49.28 -33.42 13.74
C ASN A 191 49.32 -33.56 12.21
N TYR A 192 48.59 -32.66 11.52
CA TYR A 192 48.69 -32.52 10.07
C TYR A 192 50.13 -32.17 9.69
N VAL A 193 50.65 -32.92 8.73
CA VAL A 193 51.92 -32.67 8.05
C VAL A 193 51.62 -32.87 6.58
N ASP A 194 51.93 -31.87 5.77
CA ASP A 194 51.81 -31.94 4.33
C ASP A 194 52.84 -32.95 3.81
N ALA A 195 52.37 -34.01 3.16
CA ALA A 195 53.23 -35.08 2.69
C ALA A 195 54.05 -34.71 1.44
N GLN A 196 53.72 -33.62 0.75
CA GLN A 196 54.47 -33.11 -0.40
C GLN A 196 55.60 -32.17 0.02
N THR A 197 55.32 -31.26 0.96
CA THR A 197 56.31 -30.24 1.41
C THR A 197 57.08 -30.66 2.65
N GLY A 198 56.54 -31.59 3.44
CA GLY A 198 57.06 -31.96 4.76
C GLY A 198 56.77 -30.92 5.85
N GLU A 199 56.00 -29.87 5.55
CA GLU A 199 55.66 -28.83 6.51
C GLU A 199 54.62 -29.32 7.52
N ALA A 200 54.85 -29.02 8.80
CA ALA A 200 53.89 -29.30 9.86
C ALA A 200 52.86 -28.18 9.95
N GLY A 201 51.58 -28.52 9.90
CA GLY A 201 50.46 -27.55 9.95
C GLY A 201 49.96 -27.10 8.58
N PHE A 202 49.03 -26.16 8.58
CA PHE A 202 48.38 -25.62 7.39
C PHE A 202 48.17 -24.12 7.49
N TRP A 203 48.06 -23.43 6.35
CA TRP A 203 47.66 -22.02 6.30
C TRP A 203 46.13 -21.92 6.21
N PRO A 204 45.45 -21.37 7.23
CA PRO A 204 43.98 -21.42 7.29
C PRO A 204 43.30 -20.53 6.24
N ALA A 205 43.89 -19.37 5.93
CA ALA A 205 43.38 -18.42 4.94
C ALA A 205 43.77 -18.82 3.51
N THR A 206 43.27 -19.99 3.07
CA THR A 206 43.57 -20.60 1.77
C THR A 206 42.28 -20.84 0.98
N TYR A 207 42.21 -20.37 -0.25
CA TYR A 207 41.10 -20.64 -1.17
C TYR A 207 41.60 -20.95 -2.58
N PHE A 208 40.69 -21.43 -3.42
CA PHE A 208 40.98 -21.81 -4.81
C PHE A 208 40.00 -21.14 -5.77
N VAL A 209 40.55 -20.42 -6.75
CA VAL A 209 39.78 -19.80 -7.82
C VAL A 209 39.66 -20.80 -8.97
N TRP A 210 38.44 -21.19 -9.32
CA TRP A 210 38.19 -22.01 -10.51
C TRP A 210 38.41 -21.16 -11.77
N SER A 211 39.16 -21.69 -12.72
CA SER A 211 39.57 -21.00 -13.93
C SER A 211 39.59 -22.00 -15.10
N PRO A 212 38.49 -22.12 -15.87
CA PRO A 212 38.38 -23.11 -16.94
C PRO A 212 39.39 -22.88 -18.08
N GLY A 213 39.94 -21.67 -18.20
CA GLY A 213 40.96 -21.31 -19.16
C GLY A 213 42.41 -21.69 -18.78
N ASN A 214 42.64 -22.27 -17.60
CA ASN A 214 43.99 -22.65 -17.17
C ASN A 214 44.60 -23.75 -18.06
N VAL A 215 45.91 -23.65 -18.31
CA VAL A 215 46.65 -24.66 -19.11
C VAL A 215 46.58 -26.03 -18.43
N GLY A 216 46.05 -27.03 -19.15
CA GLY A 216 45.84 -28.39 -18.62
C GLY A 216 44.49 -28.60 -17.94
N CYS A 217 43.66 -27.56 -17.84
CA CYS A 217 42.25 -27.71 -17.49
C CYS A 217 41.47 -28.27 -18.69
N ASN A 218 40.60 -29.24 -18.42
CA ASN A 218 39.67 -29.86 -19.38
C ASN A 218 38.21 -29.46 -19.08
N ASN A 219 38.02 -28.32 -18.40
CA ASN A 219 36.73 -27.85 -17.88
C ASN A 219 36.03 -28.86 -16.94
N ASN A 220 36.79 -29.74 -16.27
CA ASN A 220 36.27 -30.67 -15.27
C ASN A 220 36.74 -30.22 -13.88
N ALA A 221 35.79 -29.98 -12.98
CA ALA A 221 36.02 -29.57 -11.59
C ALA A 221 36.77 -30.63 -10.73
N ASP A 222 36.95 -31.86 -11.22
CA ASP A 222 37.81 -32.88 -10.59
C ASP A 222 39.29 -32.75 -11.02
N THR A 223 39.62 -31.78 -11.87
CA THR A 223 40.96 -31.62 -12.42
C THR A 223 41.69 -30.47 -11.73
N ARG A 224 42.76 -30.80 -10.99
CA ARG A 224 43.57 -29.82 -10.24
C ARG A 224 44.05 -28.62 -11.07
N ALA A 225 44.37 -28.81 -12.34
CA ALA A 225 44.85 -27.74 -13.23
C ALA A 225 43.79 -26.64 -13.47
N CYS A 226 42.51 -26.92 -13.23
CA CYS A 226 41.42 -25.95 -13.34
C CYS A 226 41.35 -24.96 -12.17
N TYR A 227 42.24 -25.05 -11.17
CA TYR A 227 42.19 -24.22 -9.97
C TYR A 227 43.50 -23.48 -9.73
N THR A 228 43.39 -22.23 -9.32
CA THR A 228 44.52 -21.41 -8.86
C THR A 228 44.46 -21.29 -7.35
N LYS A 229 45.51 -21.76 -6.65
CA LYS A 229 45.61 -21.67 -5.19
C LYS A 229 45.96 -20.25 -4.79
N VAL A 230 45.28 -19.73 -3.79
CA VAL A 230 45.58 -18.44 -3.16
C VAL A 230 45.72 -18.63 -1.65
N GLU A 231 46.83 -18.17 -1.09
CA GLU A 231 47.06 -18.10 0.35
C GLU A 231 47.15 -16.62 0.74
N ILE A 232 46.28 -16.17 1.64
CA ILE A 232 46.25 -14.78 2.09
C ILE A 232 47.43 -14.54 3.04
N ARG A 233 48.52 -13.96 2.52
CA ARG A 233 49.78 -13.63 3.18
C ARG A 233 50.12 -12.14 3.05
N THR A 234 50.88 -11.64 4.01
CA THR A 234 51.40 -10.26 4.01
C THR A 234 52.25 -9.98 2.77
N GLY A 235 52.16 -8.75 2.26
CA GLY A 235 52.97 -8.29 1.11
C GLY A 235 52.41 -8.59 -0.27
N ASN A 236 51.24 -9.25 -0.37
CA ASN A 236 50.53 -9.49 -1.64
C ASN A 236 49.29 -8.60 -1.77
N THR A 237 48.80 -8.46 -3.00
CA THR A 237 47.46 -7.95 -3.33
C THR A 237 46.59 -9.08 -3.87
N TYR A 238 45.28 -8.93 -3.70
CA TYR A 238 44.28 -9.95 -4.03
C TYR A 238 43.27 -9.38 -5.01
N GLN A 239 42.72 -10.25 -5.86
CA GLN A 239 41.69 -9.88 -6.82
C GLN A 239 40.32 -10.18 -6.20
N GLY A 240 39.52 -9.14 -6.02
CA GLY A 240 38.12 -9.22 -5.60
C GLY A 240 37.20 -8.94 -6.79
N SER A 241 36.24 -8.03 -6.60
CA SER A 241 35.29 -7.58 -7.62
C SER A 241 34.90 -6.11 -7.35
N ASP A 242 34.11 -5.51 -8.25
CA ASP A 242 33.55 -4.17 -8.02
C ASP A 242 32.50 -4.15 -6.88
N ALA A 243 31.94 -5.32 -6.54
CA ALA A 243 31.03 -5.51 -5.41
C ALA A 243 31.73 -5.51 -4.03
N ARG A 244 33.06 -5.58 -4.00
CA ARG A 244 33.87 -5.47 -2.77
C ARG A 244 34.02 -4.01 -2.34
N SER A 245 32.95 -3.43 -1.77
CA SER A 245 32.92 -2.06 -1.22
C SER A 245 33.97 -1.79 -0.14
N ASP A 246 34.46 -2.83 0.52
CA ASP A 246 35.54 -2.77 1.52
C ASP A 246 36.94 -2.56 0.92
N CYS A 247 37.13 -2.73 -0.39
CA CYS A 247 38.44 -2.55 -1.04
C CYS A 247 38.59 -1.14 -1.61
N ALA A 248 39.58 -0.38 -1.13
CA ALA A 248 39.79 1.00 -1.56
C ALA A 248 40.23 1.15 -3.03
N SER A 249 40.80 0.10 -3.64
CA SER A 249 41.32 0.10 -5.02
C SER A 249 40.65 -0.97 -5.89
N LYS A 250 39.31 -1.04 -5.84
CA LYS A 250 38.50 -2.02 -6.59
C LYS A 250 38.94 -2.16 -8.06
N PRO A 251 38.96 -3.39 -8.61
CA PRO A 251 38.60 -4.66 -7.98
C PRO A 251 39.75 -5.28 -7.15
N SER A 252 40.86 -4.57 -6.92
CA SER A 252 42.01 -5.08 -6.18
C SER A 252 41.91 -4.75 -4.69
N CYS A 253 42.21 -5.74 -3.84
CA CYS A 253 42.22 -5.63 -2.39
C CYS A 253 43.65 -5.78 -1.85
N THR A 254 44.00 -4.99 -0.83
CA THR A 254 45.22 -5.13 -0.04
C THR A 254 45.14 -6.38 0.85
N TYR A 255 46.28 -6.78 1.44
CA TYR A 255 46.31 -7.86 2.43
C TYR A 255 45.35 -7.61 3.60
N LEU A 256 45.30 -6.39 4.15
CA LEU A 256 44.47 -6.10 5.33
C LEU A 256 42.98 -6.19 5.01
N GLU A 257 42.56 -5.70 3.85
CA GLU A 257 41.17 -5.79 3.38
C GLU A 257 40.78 -7.26 3.13
N GLU A 258 41.63 -8.02 2.43
CA GLU A 258 41.33 -9.42 2.10
C GLU A 258 41.32 -10.35 3.33
N ILE A 259 42.28 -10.19 4.25
CA ILE A 259 42.30 -11.01 5.47
C ILE A 259 41.15 -10.66 6.42
N GLN A 260 40.71 -9.40 6.45
CA GLN A 260 39.55 -8.99 7.24
C GLN A 260 38.27 -9.60 6.66
N ASN A 261 38.09 -9.55 5.34
CA ASN A 261 36.95 -10.17 4.68
C ASN A 261 36.90 -11.69 4.89
N PHE A 262 38.06 -12.38 4.80
CA PHE A 262 38.15 -13.80 5.12
C PHE A 262 37.84 -14.09 6.59
N ALA A 263 38.26 -13.21 7.52
CA ALA A 263 37.94 -13.36 8.95
C ALA A 263 36.44 -13.18 9.24
N ASN A 264 35.79 -12.24 8.55
CA ASN A 264 34.35 -12.03 8.65
C ASN A 264 33.59 -13.25 8.09
N TRP A 265 33.98 -13.77 6.92
CA TRP A 265 33.44 -15.04 6.42
C TRP A 265 33.62 -16.17 7.44
N TYR A 266 34.84 -16.33 7.97
CA TYR A 266 35.14 -17.41 8.89
C TYR A 266 34.25 -17.35 10.15
N THR A 267 34.09 -16.16 10.73
CA THR A 267 33.36 -15.99 11.99
C THR A 267 31.85 -16.06 11.79
N TYR A 268 31.34 -15.44 10.73
CA TYR A 268 29.90 -15.18 10.56
C TYR A 268 29.21 -16.02 9.47
N HIS A 269 29.94 -16.72 8.60
CA HIS A 269 29.38 -17.35 7.37
C HIS A 269 29.97 -18.70 6.96
N ARG A 270 30.95 -19.27 7.68
CA ARG A 270 31.66 -20.47 7.17
C ARG A 270 30.85 -21.78 7.19
N SER A 271 29.72 -21.79 7.89
CA SER A 271 28.84 -22.96 8.04
C SER A 271 27.41 -22.58 7.70
N ARG A 272 26.59 -23.59 7.38
CA ARG A 272 25.22 -23.36 6.91
C ARG A 272 24.41 -22.55 7.93
N VAL A 273 24.43 -22.93 9.21
CA VAL A 273 23.77 -22.17 10.28
C VAL A 273 24.30 -20.73 10.42
N LEU A 274 25.60 -20.50 10.25
CA LEU A 274 26.15 -19.15 10.39
C LEU A 274 25.69 -18.25 9.23
N THR A 275 25.74 -18.77 8.01
CA THR A 275 25.22 -18.12 6.80
C THR A 275 23.72 -17.84 6.90
N SER A 276 22.93 -18.82 7.36
CA SER A 276 21.48 -18.64 7.57
C SER A 276 21.21 -17.56 8.61
N ARG A 277 21.89 -17.58 9.76
CA ARG A 277 21.75 -16.54 10.79
C ARG A 277 22.08 -15.15 10.27
N ALA A 278 23.13 -15.03 9.46
CA ALA A 278 23.49 -13.76 8.84
C ALA A 278 22.41 -13.27 7.86
N GLY A 279 21.84 -14.17 7.06
CA GLY A 279 20.75 -13.86 6.12
C GLY A 279 19.46 -13.47 6.83
N ILE A 280 18.99 -14.32 7.75
CA ILE A 280 17.75 -14.12 8.53
C ILE A 280 17.85 -12.86 9.39
N GLY A 281 18.96 -12.67 10.11
CA GLY A 281 19.15 -11.51 10.98
C GLY A 281 19.08 -10.20 10.20
N ARG A 282 19.68 -10.15 9.00
CA ARG A 282 19.62 -8.97 8.14
C ARG A 282 18.22 -8.73 7.58
N ALA A 283 17.53 -9.77 7.12
CA ALA A 283 16.16 -9.63 6.63
C ALA A 283 15.21 -9.10 7.72
N PHE A 284 15.25 -9.69 8.91
CA PHE A 284 14.37 -9.27 10.02
C PHE A 284 14.76 -7.91 10.62
N ALA A 285 16.04 -7.53 10.60
CA ALA A 285 16.47 -6.23 11.13
C ALA A 285 15.96 -5.06 10.27
N GLN A 286 15.67 -5.32 9.00
CA GLN A 286 15.09 -4.34 8.06
C GLN A 286 13.58 -4.17 8.21
N GLN A 287 12.89 -5.07 8.94
CA GLN A 287 11.44 -5.00 9.07
C GLN A 287 11.01 -3.98 10.14
N ALA A 288 9.84 -3.37 9.95
CA ALA A 288 9.24 -2.51 10.96
C ALA A 288 8.49 -3.32 12.04
N GLU A 289 7.74 -2.59 12.86
CA GLU A 289 7.15 -3.05 14.11
C GLU A 289 5.72 -3.61 13.99
N ASN A 290 5.09 -3.50 12.81
CA ASN A 290 3.68 -3.80 12.51
C ASN A 290 3.44 -5.26 12.06
N MET A 291 4.27 -6.19 12.54
CA MET A 291 4.06 -7.62 12.38
C MET A 291 4.16 -8.30 13.73
N ARG A 292 3.53 -9.47 13.85
CA ARG A 292 3.71 -10.33 15.01
C ARG A 292 4.56 -11.52 14.64
N VAL A 293 5.74 -11.65 15.23
CA VAL A 293 6.68 -12.73 14.88
C VAL A 293 6.77 -13.73 16.03
N GLY A 294 6.60 -15.00 15.71
CA GLY A 294 6.89 -16.15 16.54
C GLY A 294 8.14 -16.86 16.03
N PHE A 295 8.72 -17.70 16.88
CA PHE A 295 9.94 -18.44 16.55
C PHE A 295 9.76 -19.92 16.84
N GLY A 296 10.17 -20.76 15.90
CA GLY A 296 10.16 -22.21 16.00
C GLY A 296 11.42 -22.83 15.42
N ALA A 297 11.61 -24.12 15.69
CA ALA A 297 12.67 -24.93 15.10
C ALA A 297 12.20 -26.37 14.90
N ILE A 298 12.62 -27.00 13.81
CA ILE A 298 12.02 -28.27 13.35
C ILE A 298 12.25 -29.45 14.32
N ASN A 299 13.30 -29.46 15.13
CA ASN A 299 13.58 -30.49 16.13
C ASN A 299 13.26 -30.08 17.57
N LYS A 300 12.57 -28.95 17.80
CA LYS A 300 12.19 -28.51 19.14
C LYS A 300 11.16 -29.45 19.78
N GLY A 301 11.57 -30.13 20.85
CA GLY A 301 10.67 -30.97 21.67
C GLY A 301 9.59 -30.20 22.41
N ALA A 302 8.75 -30.92 23.17
CA ALA A 302 7.59 -30.34 23.84
C ALA A 302 7.96 -29.24 24.86
N SER A 303 7.24 -28.12 24.83
CA SER A 303 7.31 -26.99 25.76
C SER A 303 5.94 -26.38 26.00
N ASP A 304 5.80 -25.70 27.13
CA ASP A 304 4.64 -24.86 27.42
C ASP A 304 4.84 -23.49 26.80
N ILE A 305 3.91 -23.07 25.94
CA ILE A 305 3.87 -21.77 25.30
C ILE A 305 2.49 -21.19 25.62
N ASP A 306 2.46 -20.10 26.39
CA ASP A 306 1.23 -19.39 26.76
C ASP A 306 0.18 -20.27 27.46
N GLY A 307 0.63 -21.28 28.23
CA GLY A 307 -0.24 -22.22 28.93
C GLY A 307 -0.70 -23.42 28.09
N LEU A 308 -0.25 -23.52 26.84
CA LEU A 308 -0.52 -24.64 25.95
C LEU A 308 0.75 -25.45 25.67
N ASN A 309 0.67 -26.76 25.85
CA ASN A 309 1.77 -27.66 25.53
C ASN A 309 1.85 -27.87 24.01
N THR A 310 2.95 -27.43 23.42
CA THR A 310 3.23 -27.58 21.99
C THR A 310 4.66 -28.05 21.76
N SER A 311 5.04 -28.25 20.51
CA SER A 311 6.37 -28.64 20.07
C SER A 311 6.66 -27.94 18.74
N ALA A 312 7.90 -27.96 18.26
CA ALA A 312 8.39 -27.10 17.17
C ALA A 312 8.40 -25.59 17.51
N ILE A 313 7.45 -25.09 18.31
CA ILE A 313 7.34 -23.69 18.69
C ILE A 313 8.21 -23.40 19.93
N ILE A 314 9.05 -22.37 19.83
CA ILE A 314 9.93 -21.87 20.89
C ILE A 314 9.30 -20.63 21.55
N SER A 315 8.72 -19.74 20.74
CA SER A 315 7.96 -18.59 21.18
C SER A 315 6.70 -18.45 20.34
N GLY A 316 5.57 -18.14 20.98
CA GLY A 316 4.36 -17.72 20.28
C GLY A 316 4.58 -16.39 19.55
N VAL A 317 3.63 -16.02 18.70
CA VAL A 317 3.69 -14.74 17.98
C VAL A 317 3.57 -13.59 18.97
N ARG A 318 4.39 -12.56 18.78
CA ARG A 318 4.43 -11.33 19.58
C ARG A 318 4.66 -10.15 18.66
N ARG A 319 4.17 -8.96 19.03
CA ARG A 319 4.44 -7.73 18.26
C ARG A 319 5.96 -7.57 18.12
N PHE A 320 6.46 -7.32 16.92
CA PHE A 320 7.88 -7.36 16.61
C PHE A 320 8.61 -6.07 17.02
N THR A 321 8.51 -5.72 18.30
CA THR A 321 9.03 -4.45 18.84
C THR A 321 9.75 -4.71 20.16
N SER A 322 10.64 -3.77 20.53
CA SER A 322 11.27 -3.74 21.87
C SER A 322 11.81 -5.13 22.29
N SER A 323 11.48 -5.59 23.50
CA SER A 323 11.98 -6.85 24.06
C SER A 323 11.57 -8.10 23.28
N ASP A 324 10.42 -8.08 22.59
CA ASP A 324 9.98 -9.24 21.80
C ASP A 324 10.81 -9.38 20.52
N ARG A 325 11.18 -8.25 19.91
CA ARG A 325 12.16 -8.21 18.82
C ARG A 325 13.53 -8.69 19.30
N ASP A 326 14.01 -8.22 20.46
CA ASP A 326 15.27 -8.70 21.03
C ASP A 326 15.26 -10.21 21.29
N ASN A 327 14.15 -10.73 21.82
CA ASN A 327 13.97 -12.16 22.06
C ASN A 327 14.03 -12.98 20.76
N PHE A 328 13.48 -12.47 19.65
CA PHE A 328 13.61 -13.13 18.36
C PHE A 328 15.07 -13.25 17.92
N PHE A 329 15.84 -12.15 17.98
CA PHE A 329 17.26 -12.15 17.61
C PHE A 329 18.10 -13.04 18.54
N GLN A 330 17.77 -13.04 19.83
CA GLN A 330 18.38 -13.97 20.79
C GLN A 330 18.11 -15.42 20.40
N ASN A 331 16.86 -15.79 20.14
CA ASN A 331 16.50 -17.13 19.69
C ASN A 331 17.24 -17.50 18.40
N LEU A 332 17.30 -16.59 17.42
CA LEU A 332 18.01 -16.81 16.16
C LEU A 332 19.50 -17.14 16.37
N TYR A 333 20.22 -16.32 17.16
CA TYR A 333 21.67 -16.43 17.30
C TYR A 333 22.13 -17.46 18.35
N GLU A 334 21.29 -17.76 19.34
CA GLU A 334 21.65 -18.65 20.46
C GLU A 334 21.06 -20.07 20.36
N HIS A 335 20.05 -20.32 19.50
CA HIS A 335 19.40 -21.65 19.40
C HIS A 335 20.41 -22.76 19.04
N PRO A 336 20.44 -23.89 19.78
CA PRO A 336 21.37 -24.99 19.48
C PRO A 336 20.96 -25.78 18.24
N MET A 337 21.94 -26.34 17.53
CA MET A 337 21.74 -27.18 16.34
C MET A 337 21.94 -28.66 16.70
N PRO A 338 20.91 -29.44 17.06
CA PRO A 338 21.05 -30.86 17.40
C PRO A 338 21.49 -31.73 16.20
N ALA A 339 22.21 -32.83 16.47
CA ALA A 339 22.45 -33.87 15.46
C ALA A 339 21.18 -34.71 15.23
N SER A 340 20.18 -34.10 14.59
CA SER A 340 18.86 -34.70 14.34
C SER A 340 18.49 -34.70 12.86
N ASN A 341 17.38 -35.36 12.54
CA ASN A 341 16.81 -35.44 11.20
C ASN A 341 16.11 -34.12 10.81
N THR A 342 15.43 -34.11 9.66
CA THR A 342 14.75 -32.92 9.10
C THR A 342 13.22 -33.15 9.03
N PRO A 343 12.48 -33.03 10.15
CA PRO A 343 11.05 -33.38 10.23
C PRO A 343 10.11 -32.23 9.81
N LEU A 344 10.23 -31.74 8.57
CA LEU A 344 9.50 -30.54 8.09
C LEU A 344 7.97 -30.67 8.19
N ARG A 345 7.39 -31.80 7.76
CA ARG A 345 5.92 -32.05 7.80
C ARG A 345 5.36 -31.95 9.21
N TRP A 346 6.11 -32.44 10.19
CA TRP A 346 5.73 -32.36 11.58
C TRP A 346 5.82 -30.94 12.13
N ALA A 347 6.84 -30.16 11.76
CA ALA A 347 6.98 -28.79 12.21
C ALA A 347 5.88 -27.88 11.64
N LEU A 348 5.55 -28.05 10.36
CA LEU A 348 4.48 -27.29 9.69
C LEU A 348 3.10 -27.58 10.32
N ASP A 349 2.80 -28.85 10.63
CA ASP A 349 1.59 -29.24 11.38
C ASP A 349 1.47 -28.52 12.72
N ARG A 350 2.59 -28.26 13.40
CA ARG A 350 2.59 -27.57 14.70
C ARG A 350 2.32 -26.07 14.58
N ALA A 351 2.81 -25.43 13.53
CA ALA A 351 2.42 -24.05 13.24
C ALA A 351 0.93 -23.96 12.88
N GLY A 352 0.43 -24.85 12.02
CA GLY A 352 -0.99 -24.90 11.67
C GLY A 352 -1.90 -25.07 12.90
N ARG A 353 -1.52 -25.97 13.81
CA ARG A 353 -2.25 -26.15 15.09
C ARG A 353 -2.18 -24.94 16.00
N TYR A 354 -1.03 -24.26 16.06
CA TYR A 354 -0.90 -23.03 16.85
C TYR A 354 -1.91 -21.98 16.37
N TYR A 355 -2.09 -21.84 15.06
CA TYR A 355 -3.09 -20.96 14.47
C TYR A 355 -4.54 -21.42 14.65
N SER A 356 -4.81 -22.65 15.08
CA SER A 356 -6.16 -23.10 15.44
C SER A 356 -6.54 -22.83 16.90
N TYR A 357 -5.66 -22.23 17.71
CA TYR A 357 -5.95 -21.98 19.12
C TYR A 357 -6.98 -20.87 19.31
N ASP A 358 -7.91 -21.08 20.25
CA ASP A 358 -9.05 -20.22 20.55
C ASP A 358 -8.94 -19.46 21.89
N ASP A 359 -7.79 -19.55 22.54
CA ASP A 359 -7.52 -18.88 23.80
C ASP A 359 -7.02 -17.44 23.61
N ASN A 360 -7.22 -16.59 24.62
CA ASN A 360 -6.90 -15.17 24.51
C ASN A 360 -5.39 -14.87 24.47
N SER A 361 -4.55 -15.79 24.96
CA SER A 361 -3.09 -15.67 24.86
C SER A 361 -2.57 -16.19 23.52
N GLY A 362 -3.44 -16.85 22.73
CA GLY A 362 -3.16 -17.40 21.42
C GLY A 362 -3.04 -16.36 20.30
N PRO A 363 -2.84 -16.80 19.06
CA PRO A 363 -2.46 -15.93 17.94
C PRO A 363 -3.53 -14.94 17.49
N TRP A 364 -4.79 -15.12 17.92
CA TRP A 364 -5.93 -14.28 17.52
C TRP A 364 -6.29 -13.20 18.54
N GLY A 365 -5.77 -13.30 19.76
CA GLY A 365 -5.97 -12.29 20.79
C GLY A 365 -5.45 -10.92 20.36
N GLN A 366 -6.08 -9.84 20.81
CA GLN A 366 -5.62 -8.47 20.49
C GLN A 366 -4.12 -8.29 20.81
N THR A 367 -3.67 -8.88 21.93
CA THR A 367 -2.27 -8.91 22.36
C THR A 367 -1.86 -10.34 22.73
N PRO A 368 -1.37 -11.14 21.77
CA PRO A 368 -0.93 -12.52 22.02
C PRO A 368 0.14 -12.61 23.11
N GLY A 369 0.14 -13.71 23.87
CA GLY A 369 0.96 -13.87 25.08
C GLY A 369 0.40 -13.22 26.34
N SER A 370 -0.72 -12.49 26.23
CA SER A 370 -1.45 -11.95 27.37
C SER A 370 -2.87 -12.50 27.41
N ASN A 371 -3.32 -12.92 28.59
CA ASN A 371 -4.68 -13.43 28.77
C ASN A 371 -5.68 -12.27 28.96
N ASN A 372 -5.72 -11.32 28.03
CA ASN A 372 -6.67 -10.20 28.05
C ASN A 372 -8.06 -10.68 27.60
N SER A 373 -9.15 -9.98 27.93
CA SER A 373 -10.51 -10.38 27.50
C SER A 373 -11.01 -9.53 26.32
N ALA A 374 -10.12 -8.90 25.56
CA ALA A 374 -10.50 -8.17 24.37
C ALA A 374 -10.93 -9.15 23.27
N GLU A 375 -11.79 -8.69 22.36
CA GLU A 375 -12.25 -9.52 21.25
C GLU A 375 -11.08 -9.92 20.34
N HIS A 376 -11.20 -11.11 19.76
CA HIS A 376 -10.23 -11.62 18.81
C HIS A 376 -10.36 -10.90 17.47
N LEU A 377 -9.23 -10.60 16.84
CA LEU A 377 -9.22 -9.88 15.57
C LEU A 377 -9.48 -10.85 14.42
N GLN A 378 -10.74 -10.85 13.95
CA GLN A 378 -11.24 -11.71 12.88
C GLN A 378 -10.56 -11.52 11.52
N CYS A 379 -10.00 -10.33 11.25
CA CYS A 379 -9.28 -10.01 10.02
C CYS A 379 -7.79 -10.37 10.02
N ARG A 380 -7.28 -10.98 11.09
CA ARG A 380 -5.83 -11.20 11.21
C ARG A 380 -5.33 -12.30 10.26
N ALA A 381 -4.36 -11.97 9.40
CA ALA A 381 -3.71 -12.96 8.56
C ALA A 381 -2.63 -13.76 9.32
N SER A 382 -2.40 -15.02 8.93
CA SER A 382 -1.42 -15.91 9.56
C SER A 382 -0.52 -16.62 8.55
N TYR A 383 0.79 -16.52 8.75
CA TYR A 383 1.84 -16.96 7.84
C TYR A 383 2.88 -17.83 8.55
N THR A 384 3.38 -18.87 7.88
CA THR A 384 4.51 -19.67 8.35
C THR A 384 5.64 -19.60 7.35
N ILE A 385 6.85 -19.24 7.79
CA ILE A 385 8.07 -19.32 6.99
C ILE A 385 8.82 -20.57 7.42
N LEU A 386 8.87 -21.57 6.54
CA LEU A 386 9.50 -22.86 6.79
C LEU A 386 10.82 -22.95 6.03
N MET A 387 11.92 -22.95 6.79
CA MET A 387 13.26 -23.04 6.23
C MET A 387 13.77 -24.49 6.19
N THR A 388 14.56 -24.82 5.15
CA THR A 388 15.40 -26.01 5.13
C THR A 388 16.73 -25.85 4.37
N ASP A 389 17.79 -26.52 4.83
CA ASP A 389 19.07 -26.65 4.12
C ASP A 389 19.28 -28.01 3.44
N GLY A 390 18.23 -28.83 3.40
CA GLY A 390 18.27 -30.20 2.92
C GLY A 390 16.89 -30.76 2.62
N TYR A 391 16.80 -32.09 2.56
CA TYR A 391 15.58 -32.78 2.13
C TYR A 391 14.88 -33.42 3.32
N TRP A 392 13.56 -33.22 3.43
CA TRP A 392 12.79 -33.83 4.52
C TRP A 392 12.91 -35.37 4.47
N ASN A 393 13.09 -36.00 5.64
CA ASN A 393 13.51 -37.40 5.71
C ASN A 393 12.95 -38.19 6.90
N SER A 394 12.12 -37.56 7.74
CA SER A 394 11.53 -38.22 8.90
C SER A 394 10.24 -37.53 9.35
N SER A 395 9.44 -38.23 10.16
CA SER A 395 8.23 -37.75 10.85
C SER A 395 7.10 -37.28 9.94
N THR A 396 5.92 -37.82 10.18
CA THR A 396 4.68 -37.40 9.52
C THR A 396 4.02 -36.27 10.30
N ALA A 397 3.04 -35.57 9.71
CA ALA A 397 2.21 -34.63 10.44
C ALA A 397 1.53 -35.30 11.66
N GLY A 398 1.35 -34.55 12.74
CA GLY A 398 0.75 -35.04 13.97
C GLY A 398 -0.75 -35.31 13.83
N VAL A 399 -1.47 -34.45 13.10
CA VAL A 399 -2.89 -34.60 12.81
C VAL A 399 -3.09 -35.61 11.67
N ALA A 400 -4.01 -36.56 11.86
CA ALA A 400 -4.27 -37.59 10.85
C ALA A 400 -4.92 -37.04 9.58
N ALA A 401 -5.83 -36.08 9.72
CA ALA A 401 -6.48 -35.44 8.58
C ALA A 401 -5.49 -34.63 7.71
N ALA A 402 -4.48 -34.00 8.33
CA ALA A 402 -3.43 -33.28 7.62
C ALA A 402 -2.47 -34.19 6.81
N ARG A 403 -2.54 -35.52 6.99
CA ARG A 403 -1.78 -36.50 6.20
C ARG A 403 -2.56 -37.11 5.04
N ALA A 404 -3.86 -36.85 4.97
CA ALA A 404 -4.64 -37.27 3.81
C ALA A 404 -4.17 -36.47 2.59
N ASN A 405 -4.45 -36.99 1.39
CA ASN A 405 -4.29 -36.23 0.16
C ASN A 405 -5.29 -35.05 0.15
N ASN A 406 -4.86 -33.91 0.70
CA ASN A 406 -5.69 -32.74 0.95
C ASN A 406 -5.82 -31.85 -0.27
N ASP A 407 -4.90 -31.93 -1.22
CA ASP A 407 -4.96 -31.15 -2.45
C ASP A 407 -5.60 -31.90 -3.63
N GLY A 408 -5.67 -33.23 -3.56
CA GLY A 408 -6.41 -34.11 -4.47
C GLY A 408 -7.89 -34.29 -4.11
N THR A 409 -8.42 -33.51 -3.16
CA THR A 409 -9.84 -33.50 -2.78
C THR A 409 -10.37 -32.09 -2.56
N ASP A 410 -11.60 -31.84 -3.01
CA ASP A 410 -12.29 -30.56 -2.82
C ASP A 410 -12.36 -30.18 -1.33
N GLY A 411 -12.41 -28.87 -1.07
CA GLY A 411 -12.56 -28.31 0.27
C GLY A 411 -14.01 -28.29 0.75
N PRO A 412 -14.23 -27.98 2.04
CA PRO A 412 -15.56 -27.58 2.50
C PRO A 412 -15.94 -26.23 1.88
N THR A 413 -17.25 -26.00 1.70
CA THR A 413 -17.77 -24.66 1.38
C THR A 413 -17.70 -23.78 2.63
N ILE A 414 -16.98 -22.67 2.54
CA ILE A 414 -16.83 -21.69 3.61
C ILE A 414 -17.64 -20.45 3.22
N THR A 415 -18.44 -19.94 4.16
CA THR A 415 -19.28 -18.74 3.97
C THR A 415 -18.64 -17.52 4.63
N GLY A 416 -18.60 -16.41 3.90
CA GLY A 416 -18.01 -15.14 4.33
C GLY A 416 -19.06 -14.08 4.64
N PRO A 417 -18.64 -12.82 4.79
CA PRO A 417 -19.53 -11.67 4.90
C PRO A 417 -20.40 -11.53 3.64
N GLY A 418 -21.65 -11.11 3.81
CA GLY A 418 -22.58 -10.93 2.69
C GLY A 418 -23.00 -12.27 2.06
N THR A 419 -22.97 -12.35 0.72
CA THR A 419 -23.29 -13.55 -0.07
C THR A 419 -22.05 -14.36 -0.46
N THR A 420 -20.86 -13.95 -0.01
CA THR A 420 -19.60 -14.60 -0.41
C THR A 420 -19.50 -16.04 0.11
N SER A 421 -19.16 -16.97 -0.78
CA SER A 421 -18.82 -18.34 -0.42
C SER A 421 -17.70 -18.84 -1.30
N PHE A 422 -16.88 -19.73 -0.76
CA PHE A 422 -15.76 -20.32 -1.49
C PHE A 422 -15.67 -21.81 -1.20
N THR A 423 -15.42 -22.59 -2.26
CA THR A 423 -15.10 -24.01 -2.17
C THR A 423 -13.82 -24.24 -2.96
N PHE A 424 -12.81 -24.82 -2.32
CA PHE A 424 -11.60 -25.24 -3.03
C PHE A 424 -11.94 -26.41 -3.96
N GLU A 425 -11.57 -26.30 -5.23
CA GLU A 425 -11.66 -27.40 -6.19
C GLU A 425 -10.27 -28.04 -6.36
N ALA A 426 -10.22 -29.37 -6.32
CA ALA A 426 -8.97 -30.12 -6.47
C ALA A 426 -8.54 -30.18 -7.94
N GLU A 427 -7.73 -29.22 -8.34
CA GLU A 427 -7.16 -29.12 -9.69
C GLU A 427 -5.71 -28.61 -9.72
N SER A 428 -5.05 -28.76 -10.87
CA SER A 428 -3.72 -28.21 -11.10
C SER A 428 -3.75 -26.67 -11.06
N PRO A 429 -2.73 -25.98 -10.50
CA PRO A 429 -1.44 -26.51 -10.03
C PRO A 429 -1.45 -27.01 -8.57
N PHE A 430 -2.61 -27.11 -7.92
CA PHE A 430 -2.70 -27.47 -6.50
C PHE A 430 -2.72 -28.98 -6.27
N SER A 431 -3.49 -29.74 -7.05
CA SER A 431 -3.73 -31.16 -6.78
C SER A 431 -2.58 -32.07 -7.24
N ASP A 432 -2.28 -33.13 -6.47
CA ASP A 432 -1.54 -34.29 -6.95
C ASP A 432 -2.16 -35.65 -6.51
N GLU A 433 -1.48 -36.77 -6.79
CA GLU A 433 -1.92 -38.13 -6.40
C GLU A 433 -1.27 -38.66 -5.10
N HIS A 434 -0.44 -37.86 -4.44
CA HIS A 434 0.40 -38.25 -3.32
C HIS A 434 -0.25 -37.90 -1.98
N ASP A 435 0.02 -38.70 -0.95
CA ASP A 435 -0.46 -38.45 0.42
C ASP A 435 0.72 -38.32 1.40
N ASP A 436 0.45 -37.76 2.58
CA ASP A 436 1.44 -37.47 3.61
C ASP A 436 2.56 -36.54 3.10
N THR A 437 2.27 -35.55 2.26
CA THR A 437 3.29 -34.60 1.73
C THR A 437 3.36 -33.31 2.57
N LEU A 438 4.32 -32.42 2.28
CA LEU A 438 4.27 -31.05 2.84
C LEU A 438 3.12 -30.25 2.21
N ALA A 439 2.90 -30.45 0.92
CA ALA A 439 1.80 -29.85 0.16
C ALA A 439 0.43 -30.15 0.79
N ASP A 440 0.22 -31.38 1.26
CA ASP A 440 -0.99 -31.81 1.97
C ASP A 440 -1.20 -31.06 3.29
N VAL A 441 -0.14 -30.92 4.09
CA VAL A 441 -0.21 -30.25 5.38
C VAL A 441 -0.52 -28.77 5.17
N ALA A 442 0.15 -28.12 4.23
CA ALA A 442 -0.12 -26.73 3.88
C ALA A 442 -1.57 -26.55 3.38
N MET A 443 -2.03 -27.43 2.48
CA MET A 443 -3.39 -27.39 1.96
C MET A 443 -4.43 -27.60 3.06
N TYR A 444 -4.21 -28.54 3.99
CA TYR A 444 -5.12 -28.80 5.11
C TYR A 444 -5.35 -27.55 5.96
N TYR A 445 -4.30 -26.81 6.31
CA TYR A 445 -4.43 -25.59 7.13
C TYR A 445 -4.81 -24.35 6.31
N TRP A 446 -4.79 -24.43 4.98
CA TRP A 446 -5.29 -23.38 4.09
C TRP A 446 -6.78 -23.54 3.80
N LYS A 447 -7.23 -24.73 3.35
CA LYS A 447 -8.61 -24.96 2.86
C LYS A 447 -9.67 -25.10 3.95
N ASN A 448 -9.28 -25.20 5.22
CA ASN A 448 -10.19 -25.31 6.35
C ASN A 448 -10.18 -24.02 7.18
N ASP A 449 -11.36 -23.60 7.63
CA ASP A 449 -11.51 -22.53 8.62
C ASP A 449 -10.96 -22.98 9.98
N LEU A 450 -9.86 -22.35 10.41
CA LEU A 450 -9.19 -22.66 11.66
C LEU A 450 -9.92 -22.10 12.88
N ARG A 451 -10.87 -21.18 12.71
CA ARG A 451 -11.60 -20.47 13.76
C ARG A 451 -13.06 -20.20 13.36
N THR A 452 -13.85 -21.25 13.24
CA THR A 452 -15.29 -21.18 12.91
C THR A 452 -16.15 -20.37 13.90
N ASP A 453 -15.59 -19.96 15.04
CA ASP A 453 -16.23 -19.09 16.03
C ASP A 453 -16.04 -17.58 15.74
N LEU A 454 -15.15 -17.22 14.80
CA LEU A 454 -14.91 -15.84 14.35
C LEU A 454 -15.60 -15.57 13.01
N GLY A 455 -15.83 -14.29 12.70
CA GLY A 455 -16.25 -13.89 11.37
C GLY A 455 -15.12 -14.09 10.35
N ASN A 456 -15.44 -14.54 9.15
CA ASN A 456 -14.43 -14.76 8.10
C ASN A 456 -14.11 -13.43 7.38
N LYS A 457 -13.36 -12.54 8.05
CA LYS A 457 -12.96 -11.21 7.52
C LYS A 457 -11.46 -11.08 7.20
N VAL A 458 -10.73 -12.19 6.99
CA VAL A 458 -9.30 -12.12 6.63
C VAL A 458 -9.16 -11.46 5.25
N PRO A 459 -8.24 -10.49 5.05
CA PRO A 459 -8.05 -9.84 3.76
C PRO A 459 -7.66 -10.82 2.66
N THR A 460 -8.30 -10.70 1.50
CA THR A 460 -8.03 -11.52 0.30
C THR A 460 -7.12 -10.79 -0.68
N SER A 461 -6.68 -11.51 -1.71
CA SER A 461 -5.86 -10.99 -2.82
C SER A 461 -6.12 -11.83 -4.07
N SER A 462 -5.65 -11.39 -5.24
CA SER A 462 -5.82 -12.15 -6.49
C SER A 462 -5.31 -13.59 -6.39
N ILE A 463 -4.14 -13.80 -5.79
CA ILE A 463 -3.56 -15.13 -5.63
C ILE A 463 -4.18 -15.91 -4.46
N ASN A 464 -4.67 -15.25 -3.40
CA ASN A 464 -5.24 -15.89 -2.22
C ASN A 464 -6.68 -15.41 -1.93
N PRO A 465 -7.70 -16.19 -2.34
CA PRO A 465 -9.10 -15.83 -2.15
C PRO A 465 -9.63 -16.11 -0.73
N ALA A 466 -8.80 -16.65 0.18
CA ALA A 466 -9.25 -17.12 1.48
C ALA A 466 -9.57 -15.97 2.44
N PHE A 467 -10.86 -15.75 2.70
CA PHE A 467 -11.36 -14.75 3.65
C PHE A 467 -11.54 -15.31 5.08
N TRP A 468 -11.32 -16.60 5.30
CA TRP A 468 -11.43 -17.27 6.61
C TRP A 468 -10.10 -17.32 7.37
N GLN A 469 -10.11 -17.74 8.62
CA GLN A 469 -8.87 -17.93 9.38
C GLN A 469 -8.10 -19.15 8.84
N HIS A 470 -6.95 -18.91 8.22
CA HIS A 470 -6.15 -19.93 7.53
C HIS A 470 -4.64 -19.70 7.71
N MET A 471 -3.82 -20.67 7.30
CA MET A 471 -2.36 -20.57 7.29
C MET A 471 -1.79 -20.52 5.87
N VAL A 472 -1.01 -19.48 5.57
CA VAL A 472 -0.21 -19.36 4.35
C VAL A 472 1.23 -19.82 4.63
N THR A 473 1.83 -20.61 3.74
CA THR A 473 3.18 -21.19 3.93
C THR A 473 4.16 -20.62 2.92
N PHE A 474 5.31 -20.16 3.41
CA PHE A 474 6.46 -19.77 2.60
C PHE A 474 7.59 -20.78 2.78
N GLY A 475 8.07 -21.36 1.68
CA GLY A 475 9.19 -22.29 1.68
C GLY A 475 10.52 -21.61 1.41
N VAL A 476 11.54 -21.89 2.22
CA VAL A 476 12.88 -21.30 2.06
C VAL A 476 13.94 -22.40 1.99
N GLY A 477 14.57 -22.55 0.83
CA GLY A 477 15.67 -23.50 0.63
C GLY A 477 17.06 -22.85 0.72
N LEU A 478 18.02 -23.47 1.42
CA LEU A 478 19.41 -23.02 1.44
C LEU A 478 20.31 -23.90 0.56
N GLY A 479 20.67 -23.41 -0.62
CA GLY A 479 21.60 -24.07 -1.55
C GLY A 479 21.15 -25.45 -2.05
N VAL A 480 19.84 -25.63 -2.18
CA VAL A 480 19.19 -26.84 -2.71
C VAL A 480 18.39 -26.47 -3.97
N SER A 481 18.18 -27.43 -4.87
CA SER A 481 17.46 -27.18 -6.13
C SER A 481 16.45 -28.28 -6.46
N GLY A 482 15.27 -27.88 -6.91
CA GLY A 482 14.18 -28.75 -7.33
C GLY A 482 14.25 -29.07 -8.82
N SER A 483 13.29 -29.85 -9.30
CA SER A 483 13.13 -30.13 -10.73
C SER A 483 12.09 -29.22 -11.39
N ILE A 484 11.22 -28.59 -10.60
CA ILE A 484 10.20 -27.65 -11.05
C ILE A 484 10.71 -26.22 -10.85
N ASP A 485 10.49 -25.39 -11.86
CA ASP A 485 10.77 -23.96 -11.82
C ASP A 485 9.72 -23.22 -10.98
N PRO A 486 10.10 -22.51 -9.90
CA PRO A 486 9.16 -21.83 -9.02
C PRO A 486 8.27 -20.80 -9.74
N ASP A 487 8.85 -20.01 -10.65
CA ASP A 487 8.12 -18.97 -11.38
C ASP A 487 7.02 -19.59 -12.25
N THR A 488 7.34 -20.70 -12.92
CA THR A 488 6.38 -21.48 -13.69
C THR A 488 5.26 -22.04 -12.82
N ALA A 489 5.58 -22.54 -11.61
CA ALA A 489 4.58 -23.12 -10.71
C ALA A 489 3.61 -22.08 -10.12
N PHE A 490 4.10 -20.89 -9.74
CA PHE A 490 3.23 -19.82 -9.26
C PHE A 490 2.43 -19.17 -10.40
N ALA A 491 3.02 -18.98 -11.59
CA ALA A 491 2.29 -18.45 -12.74
C ALA A 491 1.14 -19.39 -13.19
N ALA A 492 1.25 -20.69 -12.91
CA ALA A 492 0.21 -21.67 -13.21
C ALA A 492 -1.09 -21.45 -12.44
N ILE A 493 -1.07 -20.72 -11.32
CA ILE A 493 -2.27 -20.38 -10.54
C ILE A 493 -3.22 -19.49 -11.36
N ASP A 494 -2.67 -18.58 -12.17
CA ASP A 494 -3.46 -17.60 -12.94
C ASP A 494 -3.75 -18.03 -14.38
N ASN A 495 -2.93 -18.93 -14.95
CA ASN A 495 -2.98 -19.27 -16.38
C ASN A 495 -3.37 -20.72 -16.67
N ASP A 496 -3.76 -21.48 -15.64
CA ASP A 496 -4.21 -22.87 -15.70
C ASP A 496 -3.20 -23.85 -16.34
N THR A 497 -1.90 -23.52 -16.30
CA THR A 497 -0.86 -24.43 -16.80
C THR A 497 -0.79 -25.67 -15.91
N ILE A 498 -0.76 -26.84 -16.55
CA ILE A 498 -0.66 -28.11 -15.83
C ILE A 498 0.75 -28.28 -15.25
N ILE A 499 0.85 -28.45 -13.93
CA ILE A 499 2.08 -28.82 -13.23
C ILE A 499 1.98 -30.30 -12.85
N ASN A 500 3.02 -31.08 -13.19
CA ASN A 500 3.09 -32.50 -12.82
C ASN A 500 4.05 -32.63 -11.63
N TRP A 501 3.50 -32.62 -10.42
CA TRP A 501 4.27 -32.78 -9.19
C TRP A 501 4.89 -34.18 -9.10
N PRO A 502 6.20 -34.31 -8.91
CA PRO A 502 6.85 -35.61 -8.77
C PRO A 502 6.62 -36.19 -7.37
N ASP A 503 6.53 -37.52 -7.28
CA ASP A 503 6.47 -38.24 -5.99
C ASP A 503 7.61 -37.78 -5.06
N PRO A 504 7.30 -37.10 -3.94
CA PRO A 504 8.32 -36.56 -3.04
C PRO A 504 9.23 -37.64 -2.44
N THR A 505 8.85 -38.92 -2.45
CA THR A 505 9.68 -40.01 -1.95
C THR A 505 10.68 -40.54 -2.99
N SER A 506 10.52 -40.16 -4.26
CA SER A 506 11.28 -40.71 -5.38
C SER A 506 12.71 -40.17 -5.50
N SER A 507 12.93 -38.91 -5.14
CA SER A 507 14.22 -38.25 -5.27
C SER A 507 14.35 -37.06 -4.33
N ASN A 508 15.59 -36.59 -4.14
CA ASN A 508 15.87 -35.39 -3.37
C ASN A 508 15.27 -34.13 -4.03
N ALA A 509 15.40 -33.98 -5.36
CA ALA A 509 14.80 -32.85 -6.08
C ALA A 509 13.27 -32.79 -5.86
N ALA A 510 12.58 -33.93 -5.92
CA ALA A 510 11.13 -34.02 -5.69
C ALA A 510 10.72 -33.59 -4.27
N LYS A 511 11.57 -33.77 -3.26
CA LYS A 511 11.29 -33.29 -1.89
C LYS A 511 11.36 -31.77 -1.77
N LEU A 512 12.19 -31.12 -2.58
CA LEU A 512 12.21 -29.67 -2.62
C LEU A 512 11.03 -29.14 -3.45
N ASP A 513 10.67 -29.85 -4.52
CA ASP A 513 9.45 -29.55 -5.28
C ASP A 513 8.21 -29.62 -4.37
N ASP A 514 8.15 -30.54 -3.40
CA ASP A 514 7.09 -30.60 -2.36
C ASP A 514 7.09 -29.38 -1.41
N VAL A 515 8.25 -28.78 -1.11
CA VAL A 515 8.33 -27.52 -0.34
C VAL A 515 7.78 -26.36 -1.17
N LEU A 516 8.11 -26.31 -2.47
CA LEU A 516 7.54 -25.35 -3.42
C LEU A 516 6.02 -25.54 -3.54
N HIS A 517 5.57 -26.79 -3.66
CA HIS A 517 4.16 -27.15 -3.77
C HIS A 517 3.36 -26.76 -2.53
N ALA A 518 3.92 -26.91 -1.33
CA ALA A 518 3.33 -26.36 -0.10
C ALA A 518 3.11 -24.84 -0.15
N GLY A 519 4.06 -24.11 -0.76
CA GLY A 519 3.89 -22.68 -1.04
C GLY A 519 2.76 -22.39 -2.02
N VAL A 520 2.67 -23.15 -3.11
CA VAL A 520 1.58 -23.05 -4.11
C VAL A 520 0.22 -23.36 -3.49
N ASN A 521 0.09 -24.48 -2.78
CA ASN A 521 -1.15 -24.95 -2.14
C ASN A 521 -1.74 -23.96 -1.15
N SER A 522 -0.89 -23.26 -0.43
CA SER A 522 -1.30 -22.27 0.57
C SER A 522 -1.21 -20.81 0.08
N ARG A 523 -0.89 -20.60 -1.21
CA ARG A 523 -0.81 -19.26 -1.85
C ARG A 523 0.24 -18.34 -1.22
N GLY A 524 1.32 -18.93 -0.73
CA GLY A 524 2.47 -18.23 -0.17
C GLY A 524 3.53 -17.97 -1.22
N GLY A 525 4.74 -18.47 -0.97
CA GLY A 525 5.90 -18.22 -1.82
C GLY A 525 7.00 -19.26 -1.62
N PHE A 526 7.97 -19.26 -2.52
CA PHE A 526 9.15 -20.11 -2.41
C PHE A 526 10.37 -19.41 -2.98
N PHE A 527 11.50 -19.54 -2.31
CA PHE A 527 12.78 -19.21 -2.91
C PHE A 527 13.87 -20.14 -2.40
N SER A 528 14.95 -20.26 -3.19
CA SER A 528 16.18 -20.86 -2.71
C SER A 528 17.38 -19.98 -3.00
N ALA A 529 18.13 -19.68 -1.94
CA ALA A 529 19.36 -18.91 -2.00
C ALA A 529 20.54 -19.76 -1.52
N SER A 530 21.71 -19.57 -2.11
CA SER A 530 22.93 -20.30 -1.74
C SER A 530 23.95 -19.46 -0.97
N ASP A 531 23.60 -18.19 -0.71
CA ASP A 531 24.45 -17.22 -0.03
C ASP A 531 23.60 -16.22 0.77
N PRO A 532 24.22 -15.55 1.76
CA PRO A 532 23.47 -14.85 2.79
C PRO A 532 22.95 -13.48 2.34
N ASP A 533 23.49 -12.90 1.27
CA ASP A 533 23.01 -11.61 0.74
C ASP A 533 21.75 -11.83 -0.09
N SER A 534 21.81 -12.78 -1.05
CA SER A 534 20.63 -13.20 -1.82
C SER A 534 19.54 -13.76 -0.89
N PHE A 535 19.91 -14.51 0.15
CA PHE A 535 18.95 -15.00 1.15
C PHE A 535 18.27 -13.84 1.89
N ALA A 536 19.04 -12.85 2.35
CA ALA A 536 18.49 -11.72 3.09
C ALA A 536 17.55 -10.89 2.21
N GLU A 537 17.94 -10.64 0.96
CA GLU A 537 17.15 -9.90 -0.03
C GLU A 537 15.83 -10.60 -0.33
N GLN A 538 15.86 -11.90 -0.64
CA GLN A 538 14.65 -12.66 -0.96
C GLN A 538 13.74 -12.84 0.27
N LEU A 539 14.30 -13.07 1.46
CA LEU A 539 13.51 -13.15 2.70
C LEU A 539 12.90 -11.79 3.07
N SER A 540 13.63 -10.69 2.88
CA SER A 540 13.11 -9.34 3.08
C SER A 540 11.95 -9.07 2.12
N GLY A 541 12.08 -9.45 0.84
CA GLY A 541 10.99 -9.37 -0.13
C GLY A 541 9.75 -10.19 0.26
N VAL A 542 9.93 -11.40 0.84
CA VAL A 542 8.82 -12.19 1.39
C VAL A 542 8.13 -11.47 2.56
N LEU A 543 8.91 -10.91 3.50
CA LEU A 543 8.37 -10.19 4.65
C LEU A 543 7.65 -8.91 4.20
N SER A 544 8.20 -8.16 3.25
CA SER A 544 7.54 -7.00 2.64
C SER A 544 6.25 -7.40 1.92
N ASN A 545 6.22 -8.50 1.17
CA ASN A 545 4.99 -8.99 0.54
C ASN A 545 3.90 -9.32 1.58
N ILE A 546 4.28 -9.95 2.70
CA ILE A 546 3.35 -10.28 3.78
C ILE A 546 2.71 -9.02 4.36
N VAL A 547 3.47 -7.94 4.51
CA VAL A 547 2.94 -6.70 5.09
C VAL A 547 2.24 -5.81 4.06
N ASP A 548 2.72 -5.74 2.81
CA ASP A 548 2.11 -5.00 1.69
C ASP A 548 0.68 -5.48 1.37
N ARG A 549 0.34 -6.73 1.72
CA ARG A 549 -1.02 -7.26 1.60
C ARG A 549 -2.03 -6.56 2.50
N THR A 550 -1.58 -5.73 3.45
CA THR A 550 -2.39 -4.85 4.32
C THR A 550 -2.40 -3.39 3.84
N SER A 551 -2.29 -3.14 2.54
CA SER A 551 -2.34 -1.79 1.94
C SER A 551 -3.76 -1.25 1.80
N SER A 552 -3.96 0.04 2.14
CA SER A 552 -5.18 0.80 1.87
C SER A 552 -5.15 1.43 0.47
N ALA A 553 -6.32 1.73 -0.10
CA ALA A 553 -6.41 2.43 -1.38
C ALA A 553 -7.09 3.79 -1.24
N SER A 554 -6.77 4.68 -2.19
CA SER A 554 -7.23 6.07 -2.22
C SER A 554 -8.42 6.27 -3.15
N SER A 555 -8.24 6.01 -4.45
CA SER A 555 -9.25 6.24 -5.49
C SER A 555 -8.92 5.54 -6.81
N VAL A 556 -9.91 5.48 -7.72
CA VAL A 556 -9.84 4.77 -9.01
C VAL A 556 -10.24 5.67 -10.18
N ALA A 557 -9.54 5.53 -11.31
CA ALA A 557 -9.83 6.17 -12.58
C ALA A 557 -10.04 5.17 -13.73
N LEU A 558 -10.73 5.58 -14.78
CA LEU A 558 -10.98 4.77 -15.99
C LEU A 558 -10.37 5.44 -17.22
N ASN A 559 -9.86 4.65 -18.18
CA ASN A 559 -9.53 5.18 -19.52
C ASN A 559 -10.77 5.45 -20.39
N SER A 560 -11.92 4.86 -20.05
CA SER A 560 -13.16 4.99 -20.80
C SER A 560 -14.39 4.77 -19.91
N GLY A 561 -15.42 5.61 -20.04
CA GLY A 561 -16.74 5.41 -19.39
C GLY A 561 -17.62 4.35 -20.06
N SER A 562 -17.06 3.48 -20.89
CA SER A 562 -17.77 2.37 -21.58
C SER A 562 -16.87 1.16 -21.65
N ILE A 563 -17.42 -0.04 -21.47
CA ILE A 563 -16.64 -1.29 -21.51
C ILE A 563 -16.25 -1.65 -22.94
N SER A 564 -14.97 -1.97 -23.12
CA SER A 564 -14.34 -2.47 -24.33
C SER A 564 -13.18 -3.39 -23.95
N SER A 565 -12.64 -4.16 -24.91
CA SER A 565 -11.47 -5.02 -24.66
C SER A 565 -10.21 -4.26 -24.22
N ASP A 566 -10.16 -2.95 -24.47
CA ASP A 566 -9.05 -2.08 -24.09
C ASP A 566 -9.35 -1.28 -22.81
N SER A 567 -10.51 -1.49 -22.17
CA SER A 567 -10.93 -0.75 -20.98
C SER A 567 -10.12 -1.19 -19.76
N ARG A 568 -9.66 -0.20 -19.01
CA ARG A 568 -8.77 -0.37 -17.86
C ARG A 568 -9.25 0.48 -16.70
N VAL A 569 -9.03 -0.05 -15.51
CA VAL A 569 -9.14 0.63 -14.24
C VAL A 569 -7.74 0.96 -13.76
N TYR A 570 -7.45 2.24 -13.49
CA TYR A 570 -6.22 2.66 -12.83
C TYR A 570 -6.50 2.91 -11.36
N GLN A 571 -5.85 2.15 -10.50
CA GLN A 571 -6.04 2.21 -9.06
C GLN A 571 -4.79 2.76 -8.39
N ALA A 572 -4.93 3.81 -7.60
CA ALA A 572 -3.89 4.27 -6.71
C ALA A 572 -4.02 3.58 -5.34
N ARG A 573 -2.88 3.13 -4.79
CA ARG A 573 -2.80 2.50 -3.47
C ARG A 573 -1.61 3.05 -2.69
N PHE A 574 -1.66 2.84 -1.38
CA PHE A 574 -0.52 3.12 -0.53
C PHE A 574 -0.33 2.11 0.60
N ASN A 575 0.89 2.04 1.11
CA ASN A 575 1.24 1.33 2.32
C ASN A 575 1.67 2.35 3.39
N SER A 576 0.94 2.41 4.50
CA SER A 576 1.18 3.35 5.61
C SER A 576 2.38 3.01 6.51
N GLU A 577 3.05 1.88 6.31
CA GLU A 577 4.26 1.52 7.06
C GLU A 577 5.50 2.12 6.43
N GLY A 578 5.68 1.89 5.12
CA GLY A 578 6.80 2.42 4.35
C GLY A 578 6.55 3.80 3.75
N TRP A 579 5.28 4.25 3.77
CA TRP A 579 4.77 5.41 3.03
C TRP A 579 5.16 5.31 1.55
N THR A 580 4.80 4.17 0.97
CA THR A 580 5.07 3.81 -0.42
C THR A 580 3.77 3.72 -1.20
N GLY A 581 3.81 4.06 -2.49
CA GLY A 581 2.65 4.04 -3.37
C GLY A 581 2.72 2.96 -4.44
N GLN A 582 1.54 2.66 -4.97
CA GLN A 582 1.36 1.85 -6.17
C GLN A 582 0.34 2.54 -7.09
N LEU A 583 0.55 2.38 -8.39
CA LEU A 583 -0.44 2.70 -9.40
C LEU A 583 -0.61 1.47 -10.29
N LEU A 584 -1.75 0.81 -10.17
CA LEU A 584 -2.06 -0.43 -10.86
C LEU A 584 -2.92 -0.15 -12.08
N ALA A 585 -2.69 -0.87 -13.18
CA ALA A 585 -3.65 -0.94 -14.28
C ALA A 585 -4.29 -2.33 -14.34
N LEU A 586 -5.60 -2.39 -14.11
CA LEU A 586 -6.40 -3.61 -14.12
C LEU A 586 -7.23 -3.65 -15.42
N PRO A 587 -7.26 -4.78 -16.15
CA PRO A 587 -8.14 -4.92 -17.31
C PRO A 587 -9.58 -5.12 -16.86
N ILE A 588 -10.52 -4.57 -17.61
CA ILE A 588 -11.96 -4.86 -17.46
C ILE A 588 -12.32 -5.98 -18.45
N THR A 589 -12.90 -7.06 -17.97
CA THR A 589 -13.37 -8.17 -18.81
C THR A 589 -14.65 -7.80 -19.58
N GLY A 590 -15.07 -8.63 -20.53
CA GLY A 590 -16.32 -8.42 -21.27
C GLY A 590 -17.58 -8.41 -20.40
N GLU A 591 -17.49 -8.94 -19.18
CA GLU A 591 -18.58 -9.03 -18.19
C GLU A 591 -18.47 -7.97 -17.09
N GLY A 592 -17.55 -7.00 -17.23
CA GLY A 592 -17.36 -5.89 -16.27
C GLY A 592 -16.61 -6.26 -14.98
N THR A 593 -16.09 -7.48 -14.88
CA THR A 593 -15.21 -7.90 -13.77
C THR A 593 -13.76 -7.44 -14.02
N LEU A 594 -12.96 -7.39 -12.96
CA LEU A 594 -11.54 -7.03 -13.04
C LEU A 594 -10.66 -8.27 -13.17
N GLY A 595 -9.68 -8.22 -14.08
CA GLY A 595 -8.62 -9.21 -14.16
C GLY A 595 -7.37 -8.83 -13.35
N SER A 596 -6.33 -9.67 -13.41
CA SER A 596 -5.05 -9.41 -12.76
C SER A 596 -4.36 -8.13 -13.30
N PRO A 597 -3.58 -7.40 -12.48
CA PRO A 597 -2.87 -6.21 -12.93
C PRO A 597 -2.02 -6.45 -14.17
N ILE A 598 -2.13 -5.57 -15.16
CA ILE A 598 -1.29 -5.55 -16.37
C ILE A 598 0.11 -5.03 -16.02
N TRP A 599 0.16 -4.02 -15.17
CA TRP A 599 1.38 -3.41 -14.68
C TRP A 599 1.14 -2.72 -13.33
N ASP A 600 2.22 -2.55 -12.57
CA ASP A 600 2.33 -1.70 -11.39
C ASP A 600 3.43 -0.66 -11.65
N ALA A 601 3.10 0.63 -11.58
CA ALA A 601 4.06 1.71 -11.83
C ALA A 601 5.20 1.71 -10.80
N ARG A 602 4.97 1.17 -9.60
CA ARG A 602 5.99 1.02 -8.54
C ARG A 602 7.24 0.32 -9.05
N ASP A 603 7.04 -0.73 -9.84
CA ASP A 603 8.11 -1.61 -10.32
C ASP A 603 8.73 -1.09 -11.64
N LEU A 604 8.23 0.05 -12.15
CA LEU A 604 8.56 0.61 -13.46
C LEU A 604 9.16 2.03 -13.38
N ILE A 605 9.50 2.50 -12.18
CA ILE A 605 10.23 3.76 -12.00
C ILE A 605 11.64 3.65 -12.61
N PRO A 606 12.05 4.55 -13.52
CA PRO A 606 13.40 4.53 -14.09
C PRO A 606 14.49 4.74 -13.05
N ALA A 607 15.72 4.32 -13.37
CA ALA A 607 16.88 4.63 -12.53
C ALA A 607 17.05 6.16 -12.38
N ALA A 608 17.54 6.62 -11.23
CA ALA A 608 17.58 8.05 -10.85
C ALA A 608 18.22 8.99 -11.90
N ASN A 609 19.21 8.51 -12.65
CA ASN A 609 19.89 9.27 -13.70
C ASN A 609 19.13 9.34 -15.03
N ASP A 610 18.19 8.42 -15.25
CA ASP A 610 17.35 8.35 -16.46
C ASP A 610 15.98 9.03 -16.27
N ARG A 611 15.61 9.34 -15.02
CA ARG A 611 14.35 10.04 -14.70
C ARG A 611 14.38 11.48 -15.19
N ILE A 612 13.23 11.94 -15.68
CA ILE A 612 13.00 13.31 -16.12
C ILE A 612 12.19 14.02 -15.04
N ILE A 613 12.86 14.81 -14.21
CA ILE A 613 12.23 15.51 -13.10
C ILE A 613 12.46 17.01 -13.26
N ILE A 614 11.37 17.76 -13.17
CA ILE A 614 11.37 19.22 -13.32
C ILE A 614 10.77 19.89 -12.08
N THR A 615 11.09 21.16 -11.89
CA THR A 615 10.70 22.00 -10.75
C THR A 615 10.48 23.44 -11.21
N PHE A 616 10.12 24.33 -10.30
CA PHE A 616 10.00 25.77 -10.52
C PHE A 616 10.95 26.53 -9.59
N ASP A 617 11.57 27.61 -10.04
CA ASP A 617 12.53 28.40 -9.25
C ASP A 617 11.97 29.75 -8.74
N GLY A 618 10.67 29.96 -8.92
CA GLY A 618 9.94 31.19 -8.60
C GLY A 618 9.74 32.10 -9.81
N SER A 619 10.44 31.84 -10.92
CA SER A 619 10.32 32.60 -12.17
C SER A 619 10.05 31.70 -13.37
N ASP A 620 10.82 30.63 -13.53
CA ASP A 620 10.74 29.71 -14.67
C ASP A 620 10.81 28.25 -14.19
N GLY A 621 10.32 27.33 -15.03
CA GLY A 621 10.61 25.91 -14.84
C GLY A 621 12.10 25.60 -15.00
N LYS A 622 12.61 24.67 -14.19
CA LYS A 622 14.00 24.17 -14.20
C LYS A 622 14.07 22.65 -14.13
N PRO A 623 15.14 22.03 -14.64
CA PRO A 623 15.49 20.66 -14.28
C PRO A 623 15.68 20.52 -12.77
N PHE A 624 15.17 19.45 -12.17
CA PHE A 624 15.38 19.11 -10.75
C PHE A 624 16.75 18.44 -10.56
N ILE A 625 17.80 19.19 -10.88
CA ILE A 625 19.21 18.82 -10.75
C ILE A 625 19.87 19.87 -9.85
N PHE A 626 20.72 19.45 -8.93
CA PHE A 626 21.33 20.32 -7.92
C PHE A 626 21.98 21.59 -8.51
N ASP A 627 22.75 21.47 -9.59
CA ASP A 627 23.41 22.62 -10.23
C ASP A 627 22.41 23.64 -10.85
N ASN A 628 21.21 23.20 -11.21
CA ASN A 628 20.15 24.02 -11.80
C ASN A 628 19.28 24.74 -10.77
N LEU A 629 19.38 24.37 -9.49
CA LEU A 629 18.61 25.00 -8.41
C LEU A 629 19.21 26.35 -8.01
N ASN A 630 18.33 27.26 -7.58
CA ASN A 630 18.74 28.54 -7.01
C ASN A 630 19.34 28.35 -5.59
N ASP A 631 19.97 29.39 -5.03
CA ASP A 631 20.67 29.30 -3.73
C ASP A 631 19.72 29.00 -2.56
N GLU A 632 18.48 29.47 -2.64
CA GLU A 632 17.46 29.25 -1.61
C GLU A 632 16.98 27.79 -1.58
N GLN A 633 16.63 27.24 -2.75
CA GLN A 633 16.30 25.83 -2.92
C GLN A 633 17.42 24.91 -2.45
N LYS A 634 18.68 25.23 -2.81
CA LYS A 634 19.85 24.49 -2.31
C LYS A 634 19.94 24.54 -0.79
N SER A 635 19.66 25.70 -0.19
CA SER A 635 19.66 25.85 1.26
C SER A 635 18.59 25.00 1.94
N LEU A 636 17.37 24.94 1.40
CA LEU A 636 16.27 24.10 1.92
C LEU A 636 16.59 22.60 1.81
N LEU A 637 17.43 22.22 0.86
CA LEU A 637 17.99 20.86 0.72
C LEU A 637 19.32 20.68 1.46
N ASN A 638 19.58 21.47 2.51
CA ASN A 638 20.80 21.43 3.34
C ASN A 638 22.13 21.61 2.60
N ASN A 639 22.10 22.17 1.39
CA ASN A 639 23.21 22.21 0.43
C ASN A 639 23.82 20.82 0.15
N ASP A 640 22.98 19.78 0.19
CA ASP A 640 23.37 18.39 0.03
C ASP A 640 22.91 17.85 -1.34
N GLU A 641 23.87 17.59 -2.22
CA GLU A 641 23.60 17.02 -3.55
C GLU A 641 23.11 15.58 -3.46
N ASP A 642 23.57 14.81 -2.48
CA ASP A 642 23.19 13.41 -2.32
C ASP A 642 21.76 13.27 -1.79
N LEU A 643 21.29 14.24 -0.99
CA LEU A 643 19.88 14.38 -0.62
C LEU A 643 19.00 14.54 -1.87
N LEU A 644 19.36 15.42 -2.80
CA LEU A 644 18.62 15.59 -4.05
C LEU A 644 18.66 14.32 -4.90
N LYS A 645 19.82 13.66 -5.03
CA LYS A 645 19.91 12.37 -5.74
C LYS A 645 19.00 11.32 -5.11
N TYR A 646 18.92 11.26 -3.79
CA TYR A 646 18.00 10.38 -3.09
C TYR A 646 16.53 10.67 -3.45
N LEU A 647 16.11 11.94 -3.48
CA LEU A 647 14.76 12.33 -3.93
C LEU A 647 14.49 11.92 -5.39
N ARG A 648 15.52 11.95 -6.25
CA ARG A 648 15.45 11.42 -7.61
C ARG A 648 15.39 9.89 -7.67
N GLY A 649 15.60 9.18 -6.56
CA GLY A 649 15.53 7.72 -6.48
C GLY A 649 16.89 7.01 -6.34
N ASP A 650 17.98 7.73 -6.09
CA ASP A 650 19.29 7.13 -5.81
C ASP A 650 19.28 6.50 -4.42
N GLN A 651 19.60 5.21 -4.34
CA GLN A 651 19.60 4.44 -3.09
C GLN A 651 21.00 4.26 -2.49
N THR A 652 22.05 4.82 -3.12
CA THR A 652 23.45 4.58 -2.71
C THR A 652 23.78 5.11 -1.32
N GLN A 653 23.07 6.15 -0.84
CA GLN A 653 23.25 6.74 0.49
C GLN A 653 22.23 6.24 1.53
N GLU A 654 21.46 5.19 1.21
CA GLU A 654 20.57 4.56 2.18
C GLU A 654 21.39 3.81 3.25
N ILE A 655 20.89 3.73 4.49
CA ILE A 655 21.55 3.05 5.61
C ILE A 655 21.91 1.58 5.26
N SER A 656 21.05 0.90 4.50
CA SER A 656 21.26 -0.46 3.99
C SER A 656 22.56 -0.59 3.15
N ASN A 657 22.98 0.52 2.56
CA ASN A 657 24.15 0.69 1.71
C ASN A 657 25.30 1.46 2.40
N GLU A 658 25.30 1.53 3.74
CA GLU A 658 26.30 2.23 4.57
C GLU A 658 26.28 3.76 4.44
N GLY A 659 25.18 4.32 3.93
CA GLY A 659 24.92 5.76 3.97
C GLY A 659 24.19 6.20 5.24
N THR A 660 23.63 7.41 5.20
CA THR A 660 22.95 8.04 6.36
C THR A 660 21.47 8.31 6.13
N LEU A 661 20.96 8.10 4.92
CA LEU A 661 19.58 8.40 4.54
C LEU A 661 18.66 7.20 4.80
N ARG A 662 17.37 7.47 4.98
CA ARG A 662 16.30 6.48 5.21
C ARG A 662 16.33 5.37 4.14
N ASN A 663 16.09 4.12 4.55
CA ASN A 663 15.91 3.01 3.61
C ASN A 663 14.54 3.09 2.94
N ARG A 664 14.47 2.78 1.65
CA ARG A 664 13.21 2.71 0.91
C ARG A 664 12.99 1.33 0.31
N ASN A 665 11.79 0.80 0.51
CA ASN A 665 11.34 -0.44 -0.13
C ASN A 665 10.75 -0.18 -1.53
N SER A 666 10.40 1.08 -1.84
CA SER A 666 9.92 1.54 -3.15
C SER A 666 10.34 3.00 -3.36
N ILE A 667 10.56 3.38 -4.62
CA ILE A 667 10.86 4.77 -5.00
C ILE A 667 9.61 5.63 -5.07
N LEU A 668 8.49 5.07 -5.55
CA LEU A 668 7.22 5.79 -5.65
C LEU A 668 6.62 6.00 -4.25
N GLY A 669 6.40 7.27 -3.89
CA GLY A 669 5.73 7.66 -2.65
C GLY A 669 4.25 7.29 -2.63
N ASP A 670 3.65 7.27 -1.45
CA ASP A 670 2.24 6.96 -1.26
C ASP A 670 1.29 7.94 -1.99
N ILE A 671 0.16 7.42 -2.45
CA ILE A 671 -0.90 8.16 -3.16
C ILE A 671 -2.21 8.04 -2.36
N ILE A 672 -2.55 9.08 -1.59
CA ILE A 672 -3.63 9.04 -0.60
C ILE A 672 -4.89 9.80 -1.03
N ASN A 673 -4.81 11.07 -1.41
CA ASN A 673 -6.01 11.84 -1.82
C ASN A 673 -6.01 12.24 -3.30
N SER A 674 -4.90 11.98 -4.02
CA SER A 674 -4.80 12.29 -5.44
C SER A 674 -5.42 11.19 -6.30
N ALA A 675 -6.50 11.53 -7.00
CA ALA A 675 -7.12 10.66 -7.98
C ALA A 675 -6.35 10.64 -9.29
N PRO A 676 -6.04 9.44 -9.86
CA PRO A 676 -5.37 9.36 -11.14
C PRO A 676 -6.19 10.06 -12.25
N ALA A 677 -5.57 10.93 -13.03
CA ALA A 677 -6.22 11.65 -14.13
C ALA A 677 -5.73 11.13 -15.49
N PHE A 678 -6.61 10.44 -16.22
CA PHE A 678 -6.33 9.93 -17.56
C PHE A 678 -6.46 11.01 -18.63
N VAL A 679 -5.43 11.14 -19.47
CA VAL A 679 -5.39 12.06 -20.62
C VAL A 679 -5.02 11.30 -21.87
N GLY A 680 -5.94 11.20 -22.82
CA GLY A 680 -5.72 10.60 -24.13
C GLY A 680 -6.08 11.57 -25.26
N ALA A 681 -6.81 11.05 -26.26
CA ALA A 681 -7.38 11.85 -27.33
C ALA A 681 -8.38 12.88 -26.79
N PRO A 682 -8.44 14.12 -27.33
CA PRO A 682 -9.36 15.14 -26.84
C PRO A 682 -10.83 14.74 -26.92
N ILE A 683 -11.56 14.96 -25.82
CA ILE A 683 -12.97 14.56 -25.69
C ILE A 683 -13.93 15.75 -25.75
N GLN A 684 -13.44 16.97 -25.50
CA GLN A 684 -14.24 18.19 -25.46
C GLN A 684 -14.89 18.47 -26.83
N ARG A 685 -15.97 19.25 -26.81
CA ARG A 685 -16.82 19.54 -27.97
C ARG A 685 -17.04 21.04 -28.14
N TYR A 686 -15.98 21.82 -27.97
CA TYR A 686 -16.04 23.26 -28.18
C TYR A 686 -16.46 23.61 -29.61
N PRO A 687 -17.18 24.73 -29.80
CA PRO A 687 -17.50 25.23 -31.12
C PRO A 687 -16.25 25.77 -31.82
N ASP A 688 -16.25 25.72 -33.16
CA ASP A 688 -15.22 26.37 -33.96
C ASP A 688 -15.45 27.89 -34.13
N ASN A 689 -16.65 28.35 -33.79
CA ASN A 689 -17.03 29.76 -33.80
C ASN A 689 -17.66 30.14 -32.46
N TRP A 690 -17.00 31.05 -31.75
CA TRP A 690 -17.34 31.55 -30.42
C TRP A 690 -18.14 32.87 -30.47
N GLY A 691 -18.67 33.24 -31.64
CA GLY A 691 -19.45 34.45 -31.86
C GLY A 691 -18.63 35.61 -32.42
N GLU A 692 -19.28 36.76 -32.58
CA GLU A 692 -18.64 37.97 -33.10
C GLU A 692 -17.81 38.67 -32.00
N PRO A 693 -16.57 39.10 -32.30
CA PRO A 693 -15.74 39.82 -31.34
C PRO A 693 -16.35 41.19 -30.98
N ASN A 694 -16.16 41.62 -29.74
CA ASN A 694 -16.53 42.95 -29.27
C ASN A 694 -15.36 43.61 -28.51
N GLU A 695 -15.59 44.76 -27.87
CA GLU A 695 -14.53 45.52 -27.19
C GLU A 695 -14.01 44.80 -25.93
N ASP A 696 -14.85 44.01 -25.26
CA ASP A 696 -14.53 43.33 -24.00
C ASP A 696 -14.10 41.86 -24.22
N ASP A 697 -14.54 41.21 -25.31
CA ASP A 697 -14.12 39.85 -25.68
C ASP A 697 -13.81 39.75 -27.19
N LEU A 698 -12.53 39.56 -27.50
CA LEU A 698 -12.01 39.47 -28.86
C LEU A 698 -12.26 38.09 -29.52
N LYS A 699 -12.83 37.12 -28.80
CA LYS A 699 -13.12 35.75 -29.28
C LYS A 699 -11.90 35.14 -30.00
N LEU A 700 -10.75 35.17 -29.33
CA LEU A 700 -9.45 34.79 -29.91
C LEU A 700 -9.43 33.33 -30.40
N GLU A 701 -10.28 32.48 -29.84
CA GLU A 701 -10.51 31.08 -30.24
C GLU A 701 -10.88 30.95 -31.72
N ASN A 702 -11.59 31.94 -32.29
CA ASN A 702 -11.97 31.97 -33.70
C ASN A 702 -10.75 31.98 -34.65
N SER A 703 -9.58 32.42 -34.17
CA SER A 703 -8.34 32.47 -34.96
C SER A 703 -7.71 31.09 -35.18
N ALA A 704 -8.03 30.11 -34.33
CA ALA A 704 -7.52 28.74 -34.40
C ALA A 704 -8.63 27.76 -33.97
N PRO A 705 -9.45 27.26 -34.92
CA PRO A 705 -10.59 26.41 -34.62
C PRO A 705 -10.23 25.14 -33.82
N TYR A 706 -11.02 24.82 -32.80
CA TYR A 706 -10.77 23.67 -31.91
C TYR A 706 -10.76 22.33 -32.67
N SER A 707 -11.58 22.19 -33.72
CA SER A 707 -11.60 20.98 -34.56
C SER A 707 -10.24 20.69 -35.21
N THR A 708 -9.43 21.72 -35.49
CA THR A 708 -8.07 21.58 -36.02
C THR A 708 -7.13 21.02 -34.95
N PHE A 709 -7.19 21.55 -33.74
CA PHE A 709 -6.43 21.04 -32.60
C PHE A 709 -6.79 19.59 -32.28
N LYS A 710 -8.08 19.30 -32.13
CA LYS A 710 -8.60 17.95 -31.87
C LYS A 710 -8.14 16.92 -32.91
N THR A 711 -8.15 17.30 -34.19
CA THR A 711 -7.66 16.42 -35.26
C THR A 711 -6.14 16.25 -35.22
N GLY A 712 -5.40 17.31 -34.87
CA GLY A 712 -3.94 17.32 -34.79
C GLY A 712 -3.38 16.44 -33.68
N ILE A 713 -4.03 16.37 -32.52
CA ILE A 713 -3.56 15.60 -31.35
C ILE A 713 -4.41 14.33 -31.06
N LYS A 714 -5.20 13.87 -32.04
CA LYS A 714 -6.07 12.68 -31.89
C LYS A 714 -5.32 11.39 -31.52
N ASN A 715 -4.03 11.30 -31.88
CA ASN A 715 -3.16 10.15 -31.64
C ASN A 715 -2.14 10.44 -30.52
N ARG A 716 -2.41 11.43 -29.65
CA ARG A 716 -1.56 11.72 -28.52
C ARG A 716 -1.42 10.49 -27.63
N GLN A 717 -0.19 10.22 -27.18
CA GLN A 717 0.10 9.19 -26.19
C GLN A 717 -0.76 9.39 -24.95
N ALA A 718 -1.36 8.30 -24.46
CA ALA A 718 -2.22 8.36 -23.29
C ALA A 718 -1.39 8.35 -22.01
N ILE A 719 -1.62 9.31 -21.11
CA ILE A 719 -0.87 9.52 -19.88
C ILE A 719 -1.81 9.55 -18.68
N ILE A 720 -1.36 9.01 -17.54
CA ILE A 720 -1.99 9.14 -16.23
C ILE A 720 -1.19 10.14 -15.40
N TYR A 721 -1.85 11.16 -14.86
CA TYR A 721 -1.25 12.11 -13.93
C TYR A 721 -1.75 11.86 -12.52
N VAL A 722 -0.86 11.81 -11.53
CA VAL A 722 -1.23 11.59 -10.13
C VAL A 722 -0.21 12.23 -9.19
N GLY A 723 -0.68 12.85 -8.11
CA GLY A 723 0.16 13.39 -7.05
C GLY A 723 0.57 12.30 -6.07
N ALA A 724 1.82 12.33 -5.61
CA ALA A 724 2.36 11.42 -4.61
C ALA A 724 3.12 12.17 -3.50
N ASN A 725 3.19 11.54 -2.32
CA ASN A 725 3.79 12.10 -1.12
C ASN A 725 5.32 11.86 -1.01
N ASP A 726 5.97 11.45 -2.10
CA ASP A 726 7.41 11.61 -2.29
C ASP A 726 7.79 13.03 -2.79
N GLY A 727 6.82 13.94 -2.88
CA GLY A 727 7.01 15.33 -3.26
C GLY A 727 6.70 15.63 -4.71
N MET A 728 6.13 14.68 -5.46
CA MET A 728 6.03 14.79 -6.91
C MET A 728 4.61 14.61 -7.45
N LEU A 729 4.27 15.37 -8.48
CA LEU A 729 3.25 14.96 -9.44
C LEU A 729 3.93 14.06 -10.48
N HIS A 730 3.48 12.82 -10.59
CA HIS A 730 3.98 11.86 -11.58
C HIS A 730 3.10 11.79 -12.82
N ALA A 731 3.73 11.53 -13.96
CA ALA A 731 3.08 11.22 -15.22
C ALA A 731 3.51 9.84 -15.72
N PHE A 732 2.57 8.91 -15.86
CA PHE A 732 2.82 7.54 -16.31
C PHE A 732 2.21 7.27 -17.67
N ASP A 733 2.91 6.52 -18.52
CA ASP A 733 2.32 6.02 -19.77
C ASP A 733 1.18 5.04 -19.45
N ALA A 734 -0.04 5.34 -19.91
CA ALA A 734 -1.23 4.58 -19.55
C ALA A 734 -1.22 3.13 -20.09
N VAL A 735 -0.40 2.84 -21.11
CA VAL A 735 -0.33 1.51 -21.71
C VAL A 735 0.69 0.63 -20.99
N THR A 736 1.86 1.17 -20.69
CA THR A 736 3.05 0.45 -20.22
C THR A 736 3.33 0.62 -18.74
N GLY A 737 2.81 1.67 -18.09
CA GLY A 737 3.07 1.98 -16.68
C GLY A 737 4.40 2.69 -16.41
N ALA A 738 5.23 2.91 -17.44
CA ALA A 738 6.52 3.59 -17.29
C ALA A 738 6.33 5.08 -16.98
N GLU A 739 7.12 5.60 -16.04
CA GLU A 739 7.16 7.04 -15.73
C GLU A 739 7.71 7.82 -16.94
N VAL A 740 6.96 8.85 -17.37
CA VAL A 740 7.33 9.75 -18.45
C VAL A 740 8.05 10.99 -17.90
N PHE A 741 7.52 11.60 -16.85
CA PHE A 741 8.19 12.66 -16.10
C PHE A 741 7.56 12.83 -14.70
N ALA A 742 8.24 13.59 -13.85
CA ALA A 742 7.71 14.06 -12.58
C ALA A 742 7.93 15.57 -12.39
N TYR A 743 7.06 16.21 -11.61
CA TYR A 743 7.14 17.63 -11.27
C TYR A 743 7.18 17.82 -9.75
N VAL A 744 8.18 18.56 -9.26
CA VAL A 744 8.35 18.94 -7.84
C VAL A 744 7.99 20.41 -7.67
N PRO A 745 6.91 20.74 -6.94
CA PRO A 745 6.54 22.13 -6.69
C PRO A 745 7.55 22.87 -5.81
N GLN A 746 7.73 24.18 -5.99
CA GLN A 746 8.67 24.95 -5.17
C GLN A 746 8.20 25.05 -3.70
N SER A 747 6.89 25.18 -3.50
CA SER A 747 6.28 25.44 -2.18
C SER A 747 6.36 24.28 -1.17
N ILE A 748 6.99 23.17 -1.54
CA ILE A 748 7.20 22.01 -0.64
C ILE A 748 8.68 21.75 -0.32
N TYR A 749 9.61 22.57 -0.83
CA TYR A 749 11.06 22.34 -0.69
C TYR A 749 11.54 22.26 0.76
N ASP A 750 10.92 23.06 1.64
CA ASP A 750 11.16 23.08 3.09
C ASP A 750 10.86 21.72 3.77
N LYS A 751 9.99 20.91 3.15
CA LYS A 751 9.60 19.59 3.67
C LYS A 751 10.39 18.45 3.04
N LEU A 752 10.95 18.61 1.84
CA LEU A 752 11.58 17.54 1.07
C LEU A 752 12.71 16.82 1.82
N ALA A 753 13.50 17.56 2.60
CA ALA A 753 14.57 16.97 3.40
C ALA A 753 14.07 15.94 4.43
N SER A 754 12.82 16.04 4.88
CA SER A 754 12.26 15.07 5.84
C SER A 754 12.10 13.67 5.25
N LEU A 755 11.92 13.52 3.93
CA LEU A 755 11.78 12.21 3.26
C LEU A 755 13.03 11.34 3.37
N THR A 756 14.17 11.95 3.71
CA THR A 756 15.47 11.29 3.84
C THR A 756 15.80 10.94 5.30
N ASP A 757 15.00 11.38 6.27
CA ASP A 757 15.21 11.13 7.70
C ASP A 757 14.91 9.65 8.03
N PRO A 758 15.84 8.89 8.63
CA PRO A 758 15.59 7.52 9.08
C PRO A 758 14.40 7.37 10.05
N ASN A 759 14.00 8.44 10.75
CA ASN A 759 12.85 8.49 11.64
C ASN A 759 11.66 9.25 11.04
N TYR A 760 11.56 9.31 9.71
CA TYR A 760 10.48 10.00 9.00
C TYR A 760 9.11 9.64 9.56
N THR A 761 8.35 10.67 9.93
CA THR A 761 6.92 10.58 10.18
C THR A 761 6.17 11.15 8.99
N HIS A 762 5.06 10.52 8.64
CA HIS A 762 4.32 10.89 7.44
C HIS A 762 3.89 12.35 7.44
N LYS A 763 3.99 12.94 6.25
CA LYS A 763 3.52 14.27 5.90
C LYS A 763 2.99 14.20 4.49
N TYR A 764 1.92 14.94 4.22
CA TYR A 764 1.47 15.16 2.85
C TYR A 764 2.42 16.09 2.10
N PHE A 765 2.55 15.89 0.79
CA PHE A 765 3.30 16.74 -0.12
C PHE A 765 2.47 17.13 -1.35
N VAL A 766 2.49 16.34 -2.43
CA VAL A 766 1.66 16.59 -3.61
C VAL A 766 0.47 15.64 -3.54
N ASP A 767 -0.51 16.01 -2.73
CA ASP A 767 -1.63 15.12 -2.37
C ASP A 767 -2.95 15.50 -3.10
N GLY A 768 -2.97 16.65 -3.79
CA GLY A 768 -4.12 17.13 -4.54
C GLY A 768 -4.39 16.35 -5.83
N SER A 769 -5.67 16.25 -6.22
CA SER A 769 -6.08 15.68 -7.51
C SER A 769 -5.97 16.72 -8.63
N PRO A 770 -5.27 16.44 -9.75
CA PRO A 770 -5.16 17.39 -10.85
C PRO A 770 -6.45 17.52 -11.66
N THR A 771 -6.71 18.72 -12.20
CA THR A 771 -7.74 19.01 -13.20
C THR A 771 -7.07 19.26 -14.54
N ILE A 772 -7.55 18.61 -15.61
CA ILE A 772 -6.93 18.68 -16.93
C ILE A 772 -7.98 19.01 -17.98
N VAL A 773 -7.81 20.15 -18.67
CA VAL A 773 -8.78 20.67 -19.64
C VAL A 773 -8.05 21.25 -20.85
N ASP A 774 -8.68 21.14 -22.02
CA ASP A 774 -8.24 21.89 -23.21
C ASP A 774 -8.68 23.35 -23.10
N ALA A 775 -7.72 24.28 -23.14
CA ALA A 775 -7.94 25.70 -23.00
C ALA A 775 -7.23 26.50 -24.09
N PHE A 776 -7.71 27.71 -24.38
CA PHE A 776 -7.11 28.60 -25.38
C PHE A 776 -6.25 29.66 -24.71
N ILE A 777 -4.94 29.44 -24.67
CA ILE A 777 -3.97 30.35 -24.05
C ILE A 777 -2.87 30.70 -25.04
N ASN A 778 -2.30 31.90 -24.93
CA ASN A 778 -1.20 32.35 -25.81
C ASN A 778 -1.51 32.16 -27.31
N ASN A 779 -2.76 32.46 -27.69
CA ASN A 779 -3.32 32.32 -29.05
C ASN A 779 -3.31 30.90 -29.63
N GLN A 780 -3.30 29.86 -28.78
CA GLN A 780 -3.31 28.46 -29.21
C GLN A 780 -4.11 27.58 -28.26
N TRP A 781 -4.73 26.53 -28.79
CA TRP A 781 -5.29 25.46 -27.97
C TRP A 781 -4.18 24.64 -27.33
N ARG A 782 -4.30 24.42 -26.02
CA ARG A 782 -3.40 23.65 -25.17
C ARG A 782 -4.21 22.74 -24.27
N THR A 783 -3.64 21.61 -23.86
CA THR A 783 -4.16 20.82 -22.74
C THR A 783 -3.37 21.22 -21.50
N VAL A 784 -4.05 21.85 -20.55
CA VAL A 784 -3.43 22.39 -19.34
C VAL A 784 -3.85 21.56 -18.14
N LEU A 785 -2.87 21.22 -17.31
CA LEU A 785 -3.06 20.58 -16.00
C LEU A 785 -2.93 21.66 -14.92
N VAL A 786 -3.87 21.70 -13.98
CA VAL A 786 -3.79 22.53 -12.77
C VAL A 786 -4.03 21.63 -11.56
N SER A 787 -3.18 21.74 -10.53
CA SER A 787 -3.33 20.95 -9.31
C SER A 787 -3.03 21.78 -8.07
N GLY A 788 -3.77 21.51 -7.00
CA GLY A 788 -3.39 21.89 -5.64
C GLY A 788 -2.45 20.85 -5.02
N LEU A 789 -2.11 21.06 -3.76
CA LEU A 789 -1.24 20.21 -2.93
C LEU A 789 -1.99 19.43 -1.86
N GLY A 790 -3.31 19.67 -1.71
CA GLY A 790 -4.11 19.01 -0.68
C GLY A 790 -3.59 19.32 0.72
N GLY A 791 -3.34 18.28 1.52
CA GLY A 791 -2.75 18.43 2.86
C GLY A 791 -1.27 18.86 2.87
N GLY A 792 -0.58 18.87 1.72
CA GLY A 792 0.86 19.10 1.70
C GLY A 792 1.31 20.55 1.67
N GLY A 793 0.45 21.50 1.31
CA GLY A 793 0.80 22.92 1.39
C GLY A 793 -0.24 23.87 0.81
N GLN A 794 -0.01 25.18 1.00
CA GLN A 794 -0.86 26.23 0.46
C GLN A 794 -0.30 26.69 -0.90
N GLY A 795 -0.53 25.85 -1.91
CA GLY A 795 -0.01 26.10 -3.27
C GLY A 795 -0.88 25.50 -4.36
N VAL A 796 -0.83 26.11 -5.53
CA VAL A 796 -1.45 25.66 -6.78
C VAL A 796 -0.43 25.82 -7.91
N PHE A 797 -0.34 24.86 -8.83
CA PHE A 797 0.56 24.95 -9.97
C PHE A 797 -0.12 24.53 -11.27
N ALA A 798 0.42 24.99 -12.40
CA ALA A 798 -0.09 24.68 -13.73
C ALA A 798 1.01 24.26 -14.72
N LEU A 799 0.71 23.24 -15.53
CA LEU A 799 1.61 22.67 -16.54
C LEU A 799 0.92 22.58 -17.92
N ASP A 800 1.66 22.84 -19.00
CA ASP A 800 1.25 22.52 -20.36
C ASP A 800 1.58 21.05 -20.67
N VAL A 801 0.55 20.20 -20.64
CA VAL A 801 0.62 18.75 -20.91
C VAL A 801 0.10 18.40 -22.31
N THR A 802 0.10 19.36 -23.24
CA THR A 802 -0.43 19.18 -24.60
C THR A 802 0.25 18.03 -25.33
N ASN A 803 1.58 17.95 -25.27
CA ASN A 803 2.38 16.99 -26.03
C ASN A 803 3.34 16.20 -25.11
N PRO A 804 3.04 14.92 -24.81
CA PRO A 804 3.91 14.05 -24.01
C PRO A 804 5.34 13.93 -24.54
N GLY A 805 5.55 14.08 -25.86
CA GLY A 805 6.89 14.04 -26.46
C GLY A 805 7.82 15.18 -26.07
N ASP A 806 7.28 16.27 -25.50
CA ASP A 806 8.08 17.39 -25.00
C ASP A 806 8.80 17.05 -23.69
N PHE A 807 8.36 15.99 -23.02
CA PHE A 807 8.95 15.44 -21.79
C PHE A 807 9.96 14.34 -22.09
N SER A 808 10.75 14.48 -23.16
CA SER A 808 11.80 13.53 -23.55
C SER A 808 13.18 13.85 -22.95
N ASN A 809 13.34 15.04 -22.36
CA ASN A 809 14.48 15.45 -21.54
C ASN A 809 14.08 16.63 -20.65
N GLU A 810 14.81 16.85 -19.55
CA GLU A 810 14.44 17.85 -18.53
C GLU A 810 14.52 19.30 -19.04
N ALA A 811 15.43 19.61 -19.97
CA ALA A 811 15.58 20.96 -20.48
C ALA A 811 14.39 21.40 -21.34
N THR A 812 13.81 20.51 -22.15
CA THR A 812 12.58 20.79 -22.90
C THR A 812 11.36 20.75 -22.00
N ALA A 813 11.30 19.77 -21.09
CA ALA A 813 10.22 19.61 -20.12
C ALA A 813 10.05 20.84 -19.23
N ALA A 814 11.16 21.45 -18.78
CA ALA A 814 11.14 22.64 -17.93
C ALA A 814 10.39 23.83 -18.56
N ASN A 815 10.32 23.94 -19.89
CA ASN A 815 9.55 25.00 -20.58
C ASN A 815 8.03 24.75 -20.61
N ARG A 816 7.57 23.65 -19.99
CA ARG A 816 6.15 23.29 -19.88
C ARG A 816 5.55 23.64 -18.53
N VAL A 817 6.35 24.14 -17.58
CA VAL A 817 5.83 24.76 -16.36
C VAL A 817 5.26 26.12 -16.73
N LEU A 818 3.98 26.36 -16.43
CA LEU A 818 3.32 27.63 -16.73
C LEU A 818 3.51 28.61 -15.57
N TRP A 819 3.17 28.19 -14.35
CA TRP A 819 3.27 29.01 -13.15
C TRP A 819 3.01 28.19 -11.88
N GLU A 820 3.44 28.75 -10.76
CA GLU A 820 2.96 28.42 -9.41
C GLU A 820 2.29 29.65 -8.78
N PHE A 821 1.34 29.38 -7.90
CA PHE A 821 0.60 30.34 -7.10
C PHE A 821 0.64 29.89 -5.63
N THR A 822 1.17 30.75 -4.77
CA THR A 822 1.36 30.50 -3.34
C THR A 822 0.70 31.61 -2.52
N ASP A 823 0.75 31.47 -1.20
CA ASP A 823 0.36 32.48 -0.21
C ASP A 823 1.30 33.70 -0.16
N GLU A 824 2.48 33.62 -0.79
CA GLU A 824 3.49 34.67 -0.73
C GLU A 824 3.06 35.97 -1.45
N TYR A 825 3.41 37.11 -0.84
CA TYR A 825 3.12 38.44 -1.40
C TYR A 825 4.15 38.84 -2.48
N VAL A 826 3.77 38.77 -3.75
CA VAL A 826 4.59 39.29 -4.86
C VAL A 826 4.06 40.64 -5.35
N ASN A 827 4.59 41.74 -4.79
CA ASN A 827 4.46 43.15 -5.20
C ASN A 827 3.26 43.49 -6.12
N GLY A 828 2.04 43.25 -5.64
CA GLY A 828 0.79 43.76 -6.21
C GLY A 828 0.22 43.01 -7.43
N SER A 829 0.87 41.96 -7.98
CA SER A 829 0.35 41.20 -9.15
C SER A 829 -0.14 39.78 -8.79
N LYS A 830 0.41 39.19 -7.72
CA LYS A 830 0.02 37.90 -7.16
C LYS A 830 0.00 38.03 -5.63
N ASN A 831 -1.11 38.53 -5.08
CA ASN A 831 -1.33 38.63 -3.63
C ASN A 831 -2.14 37.41 -3.17
N GLY A 832 -1.46 36.32 -2.85
CA GLY A 832 -2.09 35.06 -2.47
C GLY A 832 -2.38 34.88 -0.98
N LYS A 833 -2.20 35.91 -0.13
CA LYS A 833 -2.27 35.81 1.34
C LYS A 833 -3.45 35.03 1.94
N ASP A 834 -4.61 35.05 1.29
CA ASP A 834 -5.79 34.32 1.76
C ASP A 834 -5.83 32.84 1.29
N LEU A 835 -4.73 32.34 0.72
CA LEU A 835 -4.55 30.95 0.30
C LEU A 835 -4.11 30.07 1.47
N GLY A 836 -4.93 29.08 1.77
CA GLY A 836 -4.71 28.00 2.70
C GLY A 836 -4.48 26.67 1.99
N PHE A 837 -4.57 25.56 2.73
CA PHE A 837 -4.32 24.22 2.22
C PHE A 837 -5.33 23.87 1.14
N THR A 838 -4.83 23.49 -0.05
CA THR A 838 -5.62 23.42 -1.28
C THR A 838 -6.28 22.05 -1.47
N TYR A 839 -7.12 21.65 -0.50
CA TYR A 839 -7.97 20.45 -0.58
C TYR A 839 -9.04 20.54 -1.67
N GLY A 840 -9.47 21.76 -2.02
CA GLY A 840 -10.42 22.00 -3.11
C GLY A 840 -9.79 21.74 -4.47
N GLN A 841 -10.43 20.92 -5.31
CA GLN A 841 -9.98 20.67 -6.67
C GLN A 841 -10.23 21.91 -7.55
N PRO A 842 -9.21 22.46 -8.25
CA PRO A 842 -9.37 23.60 -9.15
C PRO A 842 -10.29 23.30 -10.35
N SER A 843 -10.97 24.31 -10.85
CA SER A 843 -11.71 24.29 -12.12
C SER A 843 -10.98 25.11 -13.19
N ILE A 844 -11.01 24.67 -14.45
CA ILE A 844 -10.48 25.43 -15.59
C ILE A 844 -11.65 25.85 -16.47
N VAL A 845 -11.84 27.16 -16.66
CA VAL A 845 -13.03 27.74 -17.29
C VAL A 845 -12.67 28.87 -18.25
N ARG A 846 -13.60 29.21 -19.14
CA ARG A 846 -13.58 30.41 -19.96
C ARG A 846 -14.46 31.49 -19.30
N LEU A 847 -13.93 32.69 -19.11
CA LEU A 847 -14.59 33.80 -18.41
C LEU A 847 -15.23 34.80 -19.39
N GLN A 848 -16.16 35.63 -18.89
CA GLN A 848 -16.78 36.72 -19.66
C GLN A 848 -15.79 37.81 -20.11
N THR A 849 -14.61 37.90 -19.48
CA THR A 849 -13.53 38.84 -19.83
C THR A 849 -12.75 38.48 -21.10
N GLY A 850 -12.98 37.31 -21.69
CA GLY A 850 -12.14 36.81 -22.78
C GLY A 850 -11.06 35.80 -22.36
N ASP A 851 -10.69 35.80 -21.08
CA ASP A 851 -9.60 34.98 -20.55
C ASP A 851 -10.04 33.56 -20.21
N TRP A 852 -9.13 32.60 -20.39
CA TRP A 852 -9.20 31.29 -19.73
C TRP A 852 -8.56 31.39 -18.35
N ALA A 853 -9.19 30.79 -17.34
CA ALA A 853 -8.78 30.92 -15.96
C ALA A 853 -8.80 29.60 -15.19
N ALA A 854 -7.92 29.52 -14.19
CA ALA A 854 -8.02 28.58 -13.10
C ALA A 854 -8.81 29.22 -11.96
N VAL A 855 -9.82 28.50 -11.46
CA VAL A 855 -10.70 28.90 -10.37
C VAL A 855 -10.51 27.92 -9.23
N PHE A 856 -10.15 28.40 -8.05
CA PHE A 856 -9.94 27.54 -6.88
C PHE A 856 -10.32 28.25 -5.59
N SER A 857 -10.69 27.45 -4.60
CA SER A 857 -10.94 27.92 -3.24
C SER A 857 -9.67 28.52 -2.63
N GLY A 858 -9.82 29.49 -1.73
CA GLY A 858 -8.77 29.93 -0.82
C GLY A 858 -8.33 28.89 0.19
N GLY A 859 -8.83 27.65 0.15
CA GLY A 859 -8.34 26.55 0.99
C GLY A 859 -8.67 26.70 2.47
N TYR A 860 -8.08 25.83 3.29
CA TYR A 860 -8.32 25.78 4.75
C TYR A 860 -7.10 26.26 5.53
N ASN A 861 -7.29 26.79 6.75
CA ASN A 861 -6.20 27.31 7.58
C ASN A 861 -5.32 28.35 6.84
N ASN A 862 -5.95 29.32 6.16
CA ASN A 862 -5.24 30.39 5.46
C ASN A 862 -4.54 31.42 6.39
N THR A 863 -4.65 31.24 7.71
CA THR A 863 -3.98 32.04 8.74
C THR A 863 -2.73 31.35 9.32
N VAL A 864 -2.42 30.14 8.87
CA VAL A 864 -1.30 29.34 9.38
C VAL A 864 -0.08 29.52 8.49
N ASP A 865 1.05 29.93 9.08
CA ASP A 865 2.38 29.85 8.47
C ASP A 865 2.73 28.38 8.18
N ASN A 866 2.77 28.03 6.90
CA ASN A 866 2.95 26.66 6.41
C ASN A 866 4.39 26.32 6.01
N ASN A 867 5.26 27.33 5.89
CA ASN A 867 6.61 27.26 5.31
C ASN A 867 7.68 27.46 6.40
N GLY A 868 7.26 27.87 7.60
CA GLY A 868 8.09 28.00 8.77
C GLY A 868 9.18 29.07 8.65
N ASP A 869 9.00 30.03 7.73
CA ASP A 869 9.90 31.17 7.55
C ASP A 869 9.84 32.16 8.71
N GLY A 870 8.81 32.03 9.57
CA GLY A 870 8.58 32.85 10.75
C GLY A 870 8.10 34.27 10.42
N ASN A 871 7.60 34.50 9.21
CA ASN A 871 7.12 35.77 8.70
C ASN A 871 5.59 35.76 8.51
N ASP A 872 4.87 36.23 9.54
CA ASP A 872 3.41 36.39 9.53
C ASP A 872 2.88 37.43 8.51
N SER A 873 3.76 38.15 7.81
CA SER A 873 3.36 39.18 6.87
C SER A 873 2.89 38.64 5.53
N THR A 874 2.98 37.33 5.28
CA THR A 874 2.46 36.63 4.09
C THR A 874 1.17 35.84 4.37
N ASP A 875 0.73 35.77 5.63
CA ASP A 875 -0.47 35.01 6.00
C ASP A 875 -1.73 35.88 5.94
N SER A 876 -2.90 35.23 5.88
CA SER A 876 -4.19 35.92 5.99
C SER A 876 -4.35 36.53 7.39
N SER A 877 -4.76 37.79 7.44
CA SER A 877 -5.21 38.45 8.66
C SER A 877 -6.73 38.49 8.81
N SER A 878 -7.46 37.98 7.81
CA SER A 878 -8.92 37.94 7.81
C SER A 878 -9.45 36.57 8.26
N GLY A 879 -8.78 35.48 7.85
CA GLY A 879 -9.28 34.13 7.99
C GLY A 879 -10.55 33.86 7.19
N ASN A 880 -10.89 34.72 6.23
CA ASN A 880 -12.10 34.63 5.43
C ASN A 880 -12.03 33.50 4.40
N ALA A 881 -13.18 32.91 4.07
CA ALA A 881 -13.32 32.04 2.93
C ALA A 881 -13.36 32.88 1.64
N VAL A 882 -12.39 32.68 0.74
CA VAL A 882 -12.25 33.40 -0.53
C VAL A 882 -12.26 32.46 -1.74
N LEU A 883 -12.61 32.97 -2.91
CA LEU A 883 -12.46 32.30 -4.20
C LEU A 883 -11.44 33.05 -5.06
N PHE A 884 -10.40 32.35 -5.51
CA PHE A 884 -9.40 32.90 -6.41
C PHE A 884 -9.76 32.59 -7.86
N ILE A 885 -9.64 33.61 -8.72
CA ILE A 885 -9.74 33.50 -10.17
C ILE A 885 -8.44 34.04 -10.75
N VAL A 886 -7.61 33.14 -11.31
CA VAL A 886 -6.31 33.50 -11.88
C VAL A 886 -6.26 33.14 -13.36
N ARG A 887 -5.62 33.99 -14.16
CA ARG A 887 -5.45 33.77 -15.60
C ARG A 887 -4.63 32.50 -15.82
N LEU A 888 -5.12 31.61 -16.67
CA LEU A 888 -4.52 30.29 -16.87
C LEU A 888 -3.14 30.36 -17.54
N ALA A 889 -2.85 31.42 -18.30
CA ALA A 889 -1.62 31.55 -19.07
C ALA A 889 -0.38 31.84 -18.21
N ASP A 890 -0.53 32.56 -17.09
CA ASP A 890 0.57 33.15 -16.31
C ASP A 890 0.34 33.14 -14.78
N GLY A 891 -0.87 32.79 -14.34
CA GLY A 891 -1.25 32.74 -12.93
C GLY A 891 -1.45 34.13 -12.31
N GLU A 892 -1.62 35.19 -13.11
CA GLU A 892 -1.99 36.51 -12.59
C GLU A 892 -3.42 36.51 -12.05
N ILE A 893 -3.65 37.22 -10.94
CA ILE A 893 -4.98 37.36 -10.36
C ILE A 893 -5.86 38.19 -11.30
N ILE A 894 -7.01 37.64 -11.67
CA ILE A 894 -8.08 38.38 -12.34
C ILE A 894 -9.01 38.98 -11.28
N GLU A 895 -9.41 38.18 -10.29
CA GLU A 895 -10.27 38.64 -9.19
C GLU A 895 -10.14 37.73 -7.95
N VAL A 896 -10.38 38.31 -6.77
CA VAL A 896 -10.52 37.56 -5.50
C VAL A 896 -11.89 37.86 -4.91
N LEU A 897 -12.77 36.86 -4.86
CA LEU A 897 -14.12 37.02 -4.34
C LEU A 897 -14.15 36.61 -2.86
N ASP A 898 -14.25 37.60 -1.97
CA ASP A 898 -14.31 37.42 -0.53
C ASP A 898 -15.75 37.28 -0.04
N THR A 899 -16.03 36.24 0.75
CA THR A 899 -17.35 36.04 1.38
C THR A 899 -17.55 36.90 2.62
N GLY A 900 -16.49 37.50 3.17
CA GLY A 900 -16.51 38.25 4.42
C GLY A 900 -16.76 37.39 5.66
N VAL A 901 -16.72 36.05 5.53
CA VAL A 901 -17.02 35.10 6.59
C VAL A 901 -15.77 34.29 6.95
N GLY A 902 -15.31 34.50 8.18
CA GLY A 902 -14.15 33.86 8.79
C GLY A 902 -13.57 34.76 9.89
N SER A 903 -12.55 34.29 10.58
CA SER A 903 -11.73 35.13 11.47
C SER A 903 -10.34 34.51 11.65
N GLU A 904 -9.38 35.29 12.17
CA GLU A 904 -8.05 34.79 12.52
C GLU A 904 -8.11 33.59 13.49
N ASP A 905 -8.99 33.67 14.50
CA ASP A 905 -9.18 32.63 15.52
C ASP A 905 -9.97 31.42 14.99
N THR A 906 -10.91 31.66 14.06
CA THR A 906 -11.76 30.63 13.44
C THR A 906 -11.73 30.74 11.92
N PRO A 907 -10.62 30.35 11.27
CA PRO A 907 -10.48 30.46 9.83
C PRO A 907 -11.56 29.64 9.13
N ASN A 908 -12.14 30.21 8.09
CA ASN A 908 -13.09 29.53 7.21
C ASN A 908 -12.38 29.18 5.88
N GLY A 909 -13.04 28.38 5.05
CA GLY A 909 -12.53 28.08 3.71
C GLY A 909 -13.58 27.44 2.82
N LEU A 910 -13.53 27.78 1.53
CA LEU A 910 -14.42 27.22 0.53
C LEU A 910 -14.01 25.78 0.18
N ALA A 911 -14.99 24.92 -0.07
CA ALA A 911 -14.81 23.64 -0.74
C ALA A 911 -14.55 23.83 -2.24
N SER A 912 -14.36 22.72 -2.94
CA SER A 912 -14.18 22.68 -4.40
C SER A 912 -15.32 23.45 -5.13
N PRO A 913 -15.01 24.46 -5.96
CA PRO A 913 -16.04 25.25 -6.65
C PRO A 913 -16.68 24.48 -7.82
N ALA A 914 -17.95 24.78 -8.09
CA ALA A 914 -18.69 24.32 -9.27
C ALA A 914 -19.01 25.50 -10.19
N ALA A 915 -18.37 25.54 -11.35
CA ALA A 915 -18.62 26.53 -12.40
C ALA A 915 -19.84 26.15 -13.25
N VAL A 916 -20.69 27.12 -13.57
CA VAL A 916 -21.96 26.93 -14.26
C VAL A 916 -22.10 27.92 -15.42
N ASP A 917 -22.35 27.35 -16.60
CA ASP A 917 -22.77 28.04 -17.81
C ASP A 917 -24.30 27.86 -17.94
N VAL A 918 -25.04 28.97 -17.97
CA VAL A 918 -26.51 28.95 -17.94
C VAL A 918 -27.16 29.09 -19.31
N ASP A 919 -26.44 29.59 -20.31
CA ASP A 919 -26.97 29.87 -21.65
C ASP A 919 -26.38 28.98 -22.76
N GLY A 920 -25.37 28.17 -22.42
CA GLY A 920 -24.78 27.15 -23.27
C GLY A 920 -23.73 27.68 -24.24
N ASP A 921 -23.12 28.83 -23.95
CA ASP A 921 -22.10 29.45 -24.79
C ASP A 921 -20.65 29.03 -24.44
N PHE A 922 -20.48 28.13 -23.48
CA PHE A 922 -19.21 27.64 -22.91
C PHE A 922 -18.43 28.67 -22.07
N ILE A 923 -19.08 29.76 -21.67
CA ILE A 923 -18.54 30.79 -20.79
C ILE A 923 -19.21 30.65 -19.42
N VAL A 924 -18.45 30.78 -18.35
CA VAL A 924 -19.00 30.67 -17.00
C VAL A 924 -19.79 31.92 -16.62
N ASP A 925 -20.95 31.72 -15.99
CA ASP A 925 -21.82 32.79 -15.50
C ASP A 925 -21.86 32.84 -13.98
N TYR A 926 -21.93 31.66 -13.35
CA TYR A 926 -22.03 31.54 -11.90
C TYR A 926 -21.06 30.49 -11.38
N ILE A 927 -20.63 30.68 -10.14
CA ILE A 927 -19.87 29.68 -9.39
C ILE A 927 -20.58 29.42 -8.08
N TYR A 928 -20.71 28.14 -7.70
CA TYR A 928 -21.24 27.72 -6.41
C TYR A 928 -20.15 27.01 -5.60
N ALA A 929 -20.06 27.30 -4.30
CA ALA A 929 -19.12 26.65 -3.40
C ALA A 929 -19.68 26.61 -1.97
N GLY A 930 -19.54 25.47 -1.30
CA GLY A 930 -19.80 25.34 0.13
C GLY A 930 -18.61 25.81 0.97
N ASP A 931 -18.79 25.99 2.28
CA ASP A 931 -17.71 26.29 3.22
C ASP A 931 -17.76 25.47 4.52
N LEU A 932 -16.71 25.57 5.34
CA LEU A 932 -16.58 24.86 6.62
C LEU A 932 -17.62 25.29 7.67
N LEU A 933 -18.25 26.46 7.49
CA LEU A 933 -19.29 26.99 8.37
C LEU A 933 -20.72 26.73 7.84
N GLY A 934 -20.83 25.81 6.87
CA GLY A 934 -22.08 25.29 6.34
C GLY A 934 -22.79 26.22 5.35
N ASN A 935 -22.13 27.27 4.89
CA ASN A 935 -22.73 28.20 3.94
C ASN A 935 -22.56 27.66 2.51
N MET A 936 -23.62 27.74 1.70
CA MET A 936 -23.58 27.53 0.26
C MET A 936 -23.60 28.89 -0.44
N TRP A 937 -22.49 29.24 -1.08
CA TRP A 937 -22.29 30.52 -1.74
C TRP A 937 -22.61 30.44 -3.24
N LYS A 938 -23.01 31.58 -3.79
CA LYS A 938 -23.16 31.82 -5.23
C LYS A 938 -22.39 33.08 -5.58
N PHE A 939 -21.54 33.00 -6.60
CA PHE A 939 -20.79 34.11 -7.15
C PHE A 939 -21.32 34.44 -8.54
N ASP A 940 -21.50 35.74 -8.83
CA ASP A 940 -21.96 36.24 -10.12
C ASP A 940 -20.78 36.75 -10.95
N LEU A 941 -20.56 36.11 -12.10
CA LEU A 941 -19.51 36.41 -13.06
C LEU A 941 -20.08 36.86 -14.42
N THR A 942 -21.36 37.23 -14.48
CA THR A 942 -22.07 37.53 -15.74
C THR A 942 -21.63 38.83 -16.43
N SER A 943 -20.96 39.74 -15.71
CA SER A 943 -20.41 40.97 -16.31
C SER A 943 -19.15 40.66 -17.15
N SER A 944 -18.95 41.41 -18.24
CA SER A 944 -17.68 41.36 -18.99
C SER A 944 -16.51 42.01 -18.26
N LYS A 945 -16.75 42.65 -17.10
CA LYS A 945 -15.73 43.31 -16.28
C LYS A 945 -15.60 42.61 -14.94
N SER A 946 -14.37 42.21 -14.60
CA SER A 946 -14.09 41.47 -13.36
C SER A 946 -14.42 42.25 -12.09
N GLU A 947 -14.20 43.57 -12.08
CA GLU A 947 -14.52 44.43 -10.94
C GLU A 947 -16.04 44.58 -10.64
N GLU A 948 -16.91 44.05 -11.50
CA GLU A 948 -18.36 43.96 -11.25
C GLU A 948 -18.77 42.56 -10.74
N TRP A 949 -17.83 41.62 -10.61
CA TRP A 949 -18.07 40.29 -10.05
C TRP A 949 -18.10 40.33 -8.52
N GLY A 950 -18.85 39.41 -7.92
CA GLY A 950 -19.04 39.40 -6.48
C GLY A 950 -19.88 38.23 -5.99
N VAL A 951 -20.12 38.18 -4.68
CA VAL A 951 -21.16 37.30 -4.12
C VAL A 951 -22.51 37.77 -4.64
N ALA A 952 -23.30 36.84 -5.17
CA ALA A 952 -24.55 37.16 -5.88
C ALA A 952 -25.63 37.79 -4.99
N TYR A 953 -25.54 37.60 -3.67
CA TYR A 953 -26.53 38.09 -2.71
C TYR A 953 -25.85 38.89 -1.60
N GLU A 954 -26.43 40.04 -1.27
CA GLU A 954 -25.92 40.92 -0.21
C GLU A 954 -27.06 41.56 0.59
N THR A 955 -26.79 41.90 1.86
CA THR A 955 -27.69 42.71 2.69
C THR A 955 -26.92 43.84 3.34
N GLY A 956 -27.25 45.08 2.94
CA GLY A 956 -26.56 46.27 3.43
C GLY A 956 -25.07 46.32 3.05
N GLY A 957 -24.70 45.72 1.91
CA GLY A 957 -23.33 45.60 1.42
C GLY A 957 -22.51 44.50 2.08
N ASN A 958 -23.14 43.59 2.83
CA ASN A 958 -22.48 42.41 3.39
C ASN A 958 -22.90 41.18 2.58
N PRO A 959 -21.97 40.34 2.11
CA PRO A 959 -22.29 39.10 1.41
C PRO A 959 -23.23 38.18 2.20
N GLN A 960 -24.14 37.50 1.52
CA GLN A 960 -25.07 36.53 2.09
C GLN A 960 -24.98 35.21 1.31
N PRO A 961 -24.95 34.06 1.99
CA PRO A 961 -24.99 32.78 1.30
C PRO A 961 -26.39 32.49 0.77
N LEU A 962 -26.48 31.68 -0.29
CA LEU A 962 -27.75 31.18 -0.82
C LEU A 962 -28.50 30.35 0.23
N PHE A 963 -27.77 29.56 1.02
CA PHE A 963 -28.32 28.70 2.06
C PHE A 963 -27.27 28.44 3.16
N ARG A 964 -27.73 28.14 4.37
CA ARG A 964 -26.87 27.72 5.48
C ARG A 964 -27.32 26.37 6.03
N ALA A 965 -26.45 25.37 5.94
CA ALA A 965 -26.68 24.01 6.39
C ALA A 965 -26.43 23.86 7.90
N CYS A 966 -27.45 23.39 8.61
CA CYS A 966 -27.38 23.04 10.01
C CYS A 966 -28.39 21.92 10.32
N PHE A 967 -28.13 21.13 11.36
CA PHE A 967 -29.03 20.07 11.83
C PHE A 967 -30.06 20.66 12.82
N ASP A 968 -31.34 20.71 12.42
CA ASP A 968 -32.48 21.43 13.06
C ASP A 968 -32.79 22.80 12.42
N ASN A 969 -33.97 23.35 12.66
CA ASN A 969 -34.50 24.56 12.01
C ASN A 969 -33.83 25.86 12.50
N ASN A 970 -33.13 25.80 13.63
CA ASN A 970 -32.42 26.96 14.18
C ASN A 970 -30.91 26.70 14.13
N CYS A 971 -30.21 27.38 13.22
CA CYS A 971 -28.76 27.23 13.11
C CYS A 971 -28.05 27.90 14.29
N ILE A 972 -27.36 27.09 15.09
CA ILE A 972 -26.48 27.46 16.21
C ILE A 972 -25.10 26.82 15.98
N PRO A 973 -24.01 27.32 16.60
CA PRO A 973 -22.67 26.80 16.35
C PRO A 973 -22.54 25.27 16.46
N GLU A 974 -23.26 24.64 17.39
CA GLU A 974 -23.18 23.20 17.67
C GLU A 974 -23.85 22.31 16.60
N ASN A 975 -24.73 22.88 15.79
CA ASN A 975 -25.46 22.13 14.76
C ASN A 975 -25.12 22.55 13.33
N ILE A 976 -24.17 23.45 13.13
CA ILE A 976 -23.65 23.77 11.80
C ILE A 976 -23.05 22.53 11.15
N GLN A 977 -23.29 22.37 9.86
CA GLN A 977 -22.83 21.23 9.10
C GLN A 977 -21.80 21.68 8.05
N PRO A 978 -20.50 21.35 8.19
CA PRO A 978 -19.48 21.77 7.24
C PRO A 978 -19.72 21.18 5.85
N ILE A 979 -19.35 21.90 4.80
CA ILE A 979 -19.43 21.42 3.42
C ILE A 979 -18.01 21.32 2.86
N THR A 980 -17.58 20.11 2.50
CA THR A 980 -16.24 19.84 1.95
C THR A 980 -16.28 19.29 0.51
N THR A 981 -17.47 19.02 -0.02
CA THR A 981 -17.65 18.44 -1.35
C THR A 981 -18.02 19.49 -2.40
N ARG A 982 -17.72 19.19 -3.68
CA ARG A 982 -18.15 20.02 -4.81
C ARG A 982 -19.66 19.89 -5.01
N PRO A 983 -20.44 20.98 -4.99
CA PRO A 983 -21.87 20.91 -5.27
C PRO A 983 -22.12 20.48 -6.72
N GLN A 984 -23.23 19.80 -6.95
CA GLN A 984 -23.75 19.50 -8.29
C GLN A 984 -24.86 20.50 -8.63
N VAL A 985 -24.79 21.09 -9.82
CA VAL A 985 -25.76 22.09 -10.26
C VAL A 985 -26.51 21.56 -11.47
N VAL A 986 -27.84 21.46 -11.35
CA VAL A 986 -28.71 20.93 -12.41
C VAL A 986 -29.90 21.85 -12.64
N ARG A 987 -30.42 21.90 -13.87
CA ARG A 987 -31.62 22.70 -14.15
C ARG A 987 -32.79 22.20 -13.33
N HIS A 988 -33.60 23.13 -12.80
CA HIS A 988 -34.82 22.77 -12.09
C HIS A 988 -35.78 22.01 -13.03
N PRO A 989 -36.44 20.91 -12.58
CA PRO A 989 -37.19 20.01 -13.44
C PRO A 989 -38.38 20.65 -14.17
N THR A 990 -39.02 21.66 -13.57
CA THR A 990 -40.27 22.25 -14.09
C THR A 990 -40.28 23.77 -14.20
N SER A 991 -39.24 24.45 -13.72
CA SER A 991 -39.26 25.90 -13.47
C SER A 991 -37.90 26.51 -13.84
N ASN A 992 -37.79 27.84 -13.81
CA ASN A 992 -36.51 28.52 -14.03
C ASN A 992 -35.56 28.31 -12.84
N GLY A 993 -34.26 28.43 -13.10
CA GLY A 993 -33.22 28.28 -12.09
C GLY A 993 -32.66 26.87 -11.99
N PHE A 994 -31.98 26.60 -10.87
CA PHE A 994 -31.16 25.41 -10.70
C PHE A 994 -31.38 24.75 -9.33
N LEU A 995 -31.32 23.42 -9.29
CA LEU A 995 -31.14 22.67 -8.05
C LEU A 995 -29.64 22.54 -7.78
N ILE A 996 -29.23 22.90 -6.56
CA ILE A 996 -27.87 22.80 -6.05
C ILE A 996 -27.85 21.64 -5.06
N LEU A 997 -27.18 20.55 -5.42
CA LEU A 997 -27.10 19.33 -4.63
C LEU A 997 -25.74 19.21 -3.96
N PHE A 998 -25.72 18.96 -2.66
CA PHE A 998 -24.50 18.84 -1.87
C PHE A 998 -24.80 18.08 -0.59
N GLY A 999 -23.83 17.34 -0.06
CA GLY A 999 -23.92 16.80 1.28
C GLY A 999 -22.90 17.44 2.21
N THR A 1000 -23.11 17.18 3.50
CA THR A 1000 -22.35 17.79 4.57
C THR A 1000 -21.46 16.78 5.29
N GLY A 1001 -20.40 17.30 5.89
CA GLY A 1001 -19.38 16.53 6.58
C GLY A 1001 -17.98 17.08 6.33
N LYS A 1002 -17.07 16.71 7.24
CA LYS A 1002 -15.62 16.84 7.06
C LYS A 1002 -14.93 15.61 7.60
N TYR A 1003 -13.77 15.27 7.03
CA TYR A 1003 -12.94 14.16 7.47
C TYR A 1003 -11.47 14.53 7.24
N LEU A 1004 -11.04 15.57 7.97
CA LEU A 1004 -9.79 16.30 7.74
C LEU A 1004 -8.95 16.44 9.03
N GLU A 1005 -9.61 16.55 10.18
CA GLU A 1005 -8.96 16.75 11.48
C GLU A 1005 -8.71 15.43 12.21
N VAL A 1006 -7.70 15.40 13.08
CA VAL A 1006 -7.30 14.21 13.86
C VAL A 1006 -8.49 13.53 14.58
N ASP A 1007 -9.48 14.30 15.03
CA ASP A 1007 -10.64 13.79 15.78
C ASP A 1007 -11.88 13.48 14.91
N ASP A 1008 -11.80 13.66 13.58
CA ASP A 1008 -12.94 13.41 12.69
C ASP A 1008 -13.30 11.92 12.52
N ASN A 1009 -12.45 11.01 13.00
CA ASN A 1009 -12.71 9.57 13.07
C ASN A 1009 -13.59 9.14 14.25
N ASN A 1010 -14.02 10.07 15.09
CA ASN A 1010 -14.89 9.79 16.23
C ASN A 1010 -16.33 9.43 15.79
N ILE A 1011 -16.87 8.35 16.36
CA ILE A 1011 -18.23 7.86 16.10
C ILE A 1011 -19.28 8.39 17.09
N ASP A 1012 -18.85 8.95 18.21
CA ASP A 1012 -19.71 9.36 19.32
C ASP A 1012 -20.01 10.87 19.29
N ASN A 1013 -21.25 11.22 19.69
CA ASN A 1013 -21.73 12.60 19.85
C ASN A 1013 -21.49 13.50 18.62
N GLN A 1014 -21.50 12.92 17.42
CA GLN A 1014 -21.32 13.67 16.19
C GLN A 1014 -22.61 14.40 15.81
N THR A 1015 -22.50 15.60 15.26
CA THR A 1015 -23.64 16.29 14.64
C THR A 1015 -24.10 15.49 13.42
N THR A 1016 -25.40 15.17 13.35
CA THR A 1016 -25.97 14.46 12.21
C THR A 1016 -25.74 15.26 10.94
N GLN A 1017 -25.19 14.62 9.91
CA GLN A 1017 -24.95 15.22 8.60
C GLN A 1017 -26.14 14.97 7.66
N THR A 1018 -26.18 15.69 6.55
CA THR A 1018 -27.35 15.73 5.67
C THR A 1018 -26.92 15.90 4.23
N PHE A 1019 -27.66 15.26 3.33
CA PHE A 1019 -27.59 15.55 1.90
C PHE A 1019 -28.75 16.46 1.51
N TYR A 1020 -28.46 17.55 0.80
CA TYR A 1020 -29.41 18.58 0.40
C TYR A 1020 -29.52 18.68 -1.12
N ALA A 1021 -30.68 19.10 -1.59
CA ALA A 1021 -30.88 19.74 -2.87
C ALA A 1021 -31.70 21.02 -2.64
N ILE A 1022 -31.13 22.19 -2.96
CA ILE A 1022 -31.79 23.49 -2.77
C ILE A 1022 -32.04 24.17 -4.10
N TRP A 1023 -33.12 24.94 -4.21
CA TRP A 1023 -33.50 25.62 -5.44
C TRP A 1023 -33.06 27.08 -5.46
N ASP A 1024 -32.09 27.39 -6.31
CA ASP A 1024 -31.79 28.75 -6.73
C ASP A 1024 -32.73 29.16 -7.88
N LYS A 1025 -33.67 30.05 -7.59
CA LYS A 1025 -34.64 30.58 -8.56
C LYS A 1025 -34.04 31.59 -9.55
N ARG A 1026 -32.81 32.05 -9.32
CA ARG A 1026 -32.16 33.17 -9.99
C ARG A 1026 -32.94 34.48 -9.85
N GLU A 1027 -33.46 34.72 -8.66
CA GLU A 1027 -34.03 36.01 -8.29
C GLU A 1027 -32.90 37.02 -8.02
N GLU A 1028 -33.17 38.30 -8.24
CA GLU A 1028 -32.23 39.40 -8.00
C GLU A 1028 -31.98 39.58 -6.50
N ASP A 1029 -33.03 39.49 -5.69
CA ASP A 1029 -32.96 39.53 -4.23
C ASP A 1029 -33.17 38.12 -3.64
N LEU A 1030 -32.33 37.73 -2.67
CA LEU A 1030 -32.51 36.46 -1.95
C LEU A 1030 -33.60 36.58 -0.89
N THR A 1031 -34.64 35.75 -1.01
CA THR A 1031 -35.53 35.46 0.12
C THR A 1031 -34.90 34.34 0.95
N ALA A 1032 -34.48 34.64 2.17
CA ALA A 1032 -33.90 33.65 3.08
C ALA A 1032 -34.87 32.48 3.33
N PHE A 1033 -34.36 31.27 3.32
CA PHE A 1033 -35.10 30.03 3.54
C PHE A 1033 -34.26 29.02 4.32
N ASP A 1034 -34.92 28.06 4.94
CA ASP A 1034 -34.29 27.04 5.77
C ASP A 1034 -34.85 25.63 5.49
N ARG A 1035 -34.51 24.66 6.35
CA ARG A 1035 -34.98 23.27 6.24
C ARG A 1035 -36.50 23.12 6.19
N LEU A 1036 -37.28 24.01 6.82
CA LEU A 1036 -38.75 23.98 6.81
C LEU A 1036 -39.32 24.24 5.41
N ASP A 1037 -38.56 24.95 4.57
CA ASP A 1037 -38.91 25.22 3.18
C ASP A 1037 -38.52 24.06 2.24
N LEU A 1038 -37.88 23.02 2.76
CA LEU A 1038 -37.50 21.83 2.00
C LEU A 1038 -38.45 20.64 2.31
N VAL A 1039 -38.42 19.63 1.45
CA VAL A 1039 -39.09 18.34 1.67
C VAL A 1039 -38.11 17.37 2.32
N GLN A 1040 -38.49 16.80 3.47
CA GLN A 1040 -37.67 15.80 4.14
C GLN A 1040 -37.84 14.43 3.49
N GLN A 1041 -36.73 13.74 3.30
CA GLN A 1041 -36.65 12.32 3.01
C GLN A 1041 -35.99 11.60 4.20
N GLU A 1042 -36.29 10.32 4.38
CA GLU A 1042 -35.87 9.52 5.52
C GLU A 1042 -35.31 8.17 5.08
N ILE A 1043 -34.35 7.64 5.85
CA ILE A 1043 -33.95 6.23 5.76
C ILE A 1043 -34.94 5.44 6.63
N ILE A 1044 -35.85 4.68 6.00
CA ILE A 1044 -36.99 4.04 6.68
C ILE A 1044 -36.69 2.60 7.12
N ASN A 1045 -35.79 1.90 6.43
CA ASN A 1045 -35.35 0.56 6.79
C ASN A 1045 -33.86 0.37 6.48
N GLN A 1046 -33.20 -0.43 7.30
CA GLN A 1046 -31.84 -0.90 7.11
C GLN A 1046 -31.73 -2.35 7.59
N GLY A 1047 -31.07 -3.21 6.82
CA GLY A 1047 -30.91 -4.60 7.20
C GLY A 1047 -30.22 -5.44 6.15
N THR A 1048 -30.22 -6.76 6.38
CA THR A 1048 -29.66 -7.75 5.46
C THR A 1048 -30.79 -8.33 4.63
N VAL A 1049 -30.58 -8.41 3.32
CA VAL A 1049 -31.55 -8.99 2.39
C VAL A 1049 -31.27 -10.47 2.22
N THR A 1050 -32.33 -11.29 2.18
CA THR A 1050 -32.27 -12.69 1.80
C THR A 1050 -33.33 -12.95 0.75
N CYS A 1051 -32.94 -13.52 -0.39
CA CYS A 1051 -33.83 -13.84 -1.49
C CYS A 1051 -33.99 -15.36 -1.59
N THR A 1052 -35.23 -15.85 -1.63
CA THR A 1052 -35.54 -17.27 -1.87
C THR A 1052 -36.58 -17.40 -2.99
N ASP A 1053 -36.58 -18.54 -3.68
CA ASP A 1053 -37.58 -18.83 -4.73
C ASP A 1053 -39.02 -18.79 -4.20
N GLU A 1054 -39.23 -19.11 -2.91
CA GLU A 1054 -40.54 -19.17 -2.26
C GLU A 1054 -41.01 -17.81 -1.76
N ASP A 1055 -40.14 -17.03 -1.10
CA ASP A 1055 -40.52 -15.81 -0.38
C ASP A 1055 -40.17 -14.51 -1.14
N GLY A 1056 -39.37 -14.60 -2.21
CA GLY A 1056 -38.75 -13.44 -2.84
C GLY A 1056 -37.69 -12.79 -1.93
N CYS A 1057 -37.30 -11.55 -2.20
CA CYS A 1057 -36.34 -10.84 -1.37
C CYS A 1057 -36.99 -10.22 -0.12
N ILE A 1058 -36.50 -10.56 1.07
CA ILE A 1058 -36.96 -10.05 2.37
C ILE A 1058 -35.82 -9.36 3.09
N LEU A 1059 -36.09 -8.18 3.66
CA LEU A 1059 -35.15 -7.49 4.54
C LEU A 1059 -35.35 -7.90 6.00
N THR A 1060 -34.29 -8.43 6.61
CA THR A 1060 -34.20 -8.63 8.05
C THR A 1060 -33.53 -7.41 8.68
N PRO A 1061 -34.22 -6.66 9.56
CA PRO A 1061 -33.65 -5.44 10.14
C PRO A 1061 -32.33 -5.68 10.88
N ASP A 1062 -31.31 -4.90 10.52
CA ASP A 1062 -29.99 -4.88 11.17
C ASP A 1062 -29.41 -3.46 11.07
N LEU A 1063 -29.32 -2.79 12.22
CA LEU A 1063 -28.94 -1.39 12.33
C LEU A 1063 -27.42 -1.17 12.31
N THR A 1064 -26.64 -2.21 12.58
CA THR A 1064 -25.18 -2.14 12.70
C THR A 1064 -24.48 -2.90 11.58
N GLY A 1065 -24.98 -4.09 11.24
CA GLY A 1065 -24.42 -4.98 10.22
C GLY A 1065 -25.17 -5.01 8.89
N GLY A 1066 -26.33 -4.34 8.78
CA GLY A 1066 -27.16 -4.39 7.58
C GLY A 1066 -26.43 -3.91 6.32
N THR A 1067 -26.69 -4.58 5.19
CA THR A 1067 -26.02 -4.35 3.90
C THR A 1067 -26.86 -3.51 2.93
N THR A 1068 -28.14 -3.31 3.22
CA THR A 1068 -29.08 -2.61 2.33
C THR A 1068 -29.89 -1.55 3.08
N ARG A 1069 -30.13 -0.42 2.40
CA ARG A 1069 -30.98 0.68 2.87
C ARG A 1069 -32.15 0.91 1.94
N ILE A 1070 -33.27 1.29 2.55
CA ILE A 1070 -34.49 1.71 1.86
C ILE A 1070 -34.86 3.09 2.42
N THR A 1071 -35.09 4.03 1.51
CA THR A 1071 -35.49 5.41 1.83
C THR A 1071 -36.96 5.65 1.56
N SER A 1072 -37.49 6.79 2.04
CA SER A 1072 -38.85 7.25 1.77
C SER A 1072 -39.08 7.51 0.28
N ASP A 1073 -40.34 7.43 -0.13
CA ASP A 1073 -40.81 7.69 -1.49
C ASP A 1073 -41.66 8.97 -1.59
N THR A 1074 -41.44 9.93 -0.68
CA THR A 1074 -42.17 11.19 -0.63
C THR A 1074 -41.92 12.00 -1.90
N PRO A 1075 -42.92 12.20 -2.78
CA PRO A 1075 -42.70 12.89 -4.05
C PRO A 1075 -42.66 14.42 -3.85
N ILE A 1076 -42.04 15.13 -4.80
CA ILE A 1076 -42.22 16.59 -4.97
C ILE A 1076 -43.00 16.84 -6.24
N THR A 1077 -44.24 17.26 -6.09
CA THR A 1077 -45.13 17.55 -7.22
C THR A 1077 -44.96 18.99 -7.70
N SER A 1078 -45.55 19.33 -8.85
CA SER A 1078 -45.61 20.71 -9.34
C SER A 1078 -46.29 21.68 -8.35
N THR A 1079 -47.17 21.17 -7.49
CA THR A 1079 -47.82 21.99 -6.45
C THR A 1079 -46.88 22.25 -5.29
N ASP A 1080 -46.06 21.26 -4.93
CA ASP A 1080 -45.07 21.40 -3.87
C ASP A 1080 -43.99 22.41 -4.25
N TRP A 1081 -43.53 22.43 -5.51
CA TRP A 1081 -42.63 23.46 -6.02
C TRP A 1081 -43.18 24.89 -5.95
N ALA A 1082 -44.47 25.10 -5.66
CA ALA A 1082 -45.00 26.44 -5.40
C ALA A 1082 -44.63 26.98 -4.01
N THR A 1083 -44.36 26.10 -3.05
CA THR A 1083 -44.08 26.45 -1.64
C THR A 1083 -42.78 25.88 -1.10
N LYS A 1084 -42.22 24.87 -1.75
CA LYS A 1084 -40.98 24.19 -1.38
C LYS A 1084 -39.82 24.62 -2.27
N LEU A 1085 -38.63 24.66 -1.68
CA LEU A 1085 -37.40 25.12 -2.30
C LEU A 1085 -36.35 24.01 -2.41
N GLY A 1086 -36.79 22.74 -2.38
CA GLY A 1086 -35.90 21.59 -2.54
C GLY A 1086 -36.21 20.45 -1.59
N TRP A 1087 -35.20 19.64 -1.29
CA TRP A 1087 -35.29 18.49 -0.38
C TRP A 1087 -34.01 18.25 0.41
N TYR A 1088 -34.12 17.44 1.45
CA TYR A 1088 -32.97 16.94 2.20
C TYR A 1088 -33.21 15.53 2.73
N ILE A 1089 -32.13 14.79 2.97
CA ILE A 1089 -32.12 13.52 3.71
C ILE A 1089 -31.05 13.57 4.80
N ASP A 1090 -31.47 13.39 6.04
CA ASP A 1090 -30.54 13.26 7.17
C ASP A 1090 -29.87 11.88 7.13
N LEU A 1091 -28.54 11.85 7.28
CA LEU A 1091 -27.72 10.64 7.27
C LEU A 1091 -27.77 9.98 8.65
N ILE A 1092 -28.94 9.45 8.98
CA ILE A 1092 -29.21 8.74 10.23
C ILE A 1092 -30.18 7.59 9.97
N GLY A 1093 -29.88 6.42 10.54
CA GLY A 1093 -30.68 5.22 10.38
C GLY A 1093 -32.09 5.31 11.03
N PRO A 1094 -32.99 4.37 10.69
CA PRO A 1094 -34.42 4.46 11.01
C PRO A 1094 -34.80 4.44 12.50
N SER A 1095 -33.89 4.05 13.40
CA SER A 1095 -34.22 3.89 14.82
C SER A 1095 -33.07 4.19 15.78
N THR A 1096 -32.12 5.05 15.40
CA THR A 1096 -30.91 5.24 16.20
C THR A 1096 -30.91 6.55 16.98
N ALA A 1097 -30.44 6.47 18.24
CA ALA A 1097 -30.02 7.64 19.01
C ALA A 1097 -28.62 8.14 18.59
N ASN A 1098 -27.92 7.39 17.73
CA ASN A 1098 -26.58 7.68 17.23
C ASN A 1098 -26.54 7.63 15.69
N ASN A 1099 -25.86 8.57 15.06
CA ASN A 1099 -25.62 8.62 13.62
C ASN A 1099 -24.30 7.94 13.21
N PHE A 1100 -23.52 7.43 14.19
CA PHE A 1100 -22.20 6.82 13.98
C PHE A 1100 -21.23 7.71 13.20
N GLY A 1101 -21.43 9.03 13.26
CA GLY A 1101 -20.64 9.98 12.50
C GLY A 1101 -20.81 9.90 10.98
N GLU A 1102 -21.90 9.30 10.47
CA GLU A 1102 -22.15 9.19 9.03
C GLU A 1102 -22.14 10.57 8.35
N ARG A 1103 -21.40 10.69 7.26
CA ARG A 1103 -21.15 11.96 6.56
C ARG A 1103 -20.87 11.76 5.07
N GLN A 1104 -21.02 12.81 4.25
CA GLN A 1104 -20.65 12.77 2.83
C GLN A 1104 -19.46 13.71 2.59
N VAL A 1105 -18.31 13.13 2.24
CA VAL A 1105 -17.04 13.85 2.01
C VAL A 1105 -16.42 13.57 0.64
N SER A 1106 -17.10 12.79 -0.20
CA SER A 1106 -16.72 12.51 -1.59
C SER A 1106 -17.76 13.06 -2.56
N ASN A 1107 -17.33 13.62 -3.69
CA ASN A 1107 -18.22 14.27 -4.65
C ASN A 1107 -19.36 13.35 -5.15
N SER A 1108 -20.56 13.91 -5.31
CA SER A 1108 -21.71 13.21 -5.88
C SER A 1108 -21.71 13.26 -7.42
N ILE A 1109 -22.45 12.34 -8.05
CA ILE A 1109 -22.58 12.22 -9.50
C ILE A 1109 -24.05 12.35 -9.87
N ILE A 1110 -24.34 13.15 -10.89
CA ILE A 1110 -25.66 13.21 -11.52
C ILE A 1110 -25.64 12.38 -12.80
N ARG A 1111 -26.58 11.45 -12.93
CA ARG A 1111 -26.67 10.59 -14.11
C ARG A 1111 -28.10 10.11 -14.33
N ASN A 1112 -28.60 10.15 -15.57
CA ASN A 1112 -29.90 9.57 -15.97
C ASN A 1112 -31.09 9.89 -15.04
N GLY A 1113 -31.17 11.12 -14.52
CA GLY A 1113 -32.24 11.56 -13.63
C GLY A 1113 -32.14 11.09 -12.18
N LYS A 1114 -31.02 10.45 -11.79
CA LYS A 1114 -30.69 10.09 -10.40
C LYS A 1114 -29.47 10.86 -9.89
N VAL A 1115 -29.41 11.01 -8.57
CA VAL A 1115 -28.22 11.43 -7.83
C VAL A 1115 -27.58 10.21 -7.19
N ILE A 1116 -26.27 10.08 -7.37
CA ILE A 1116 -25.45 8.99 -6.85
C ILE A 1116 -24.43 9.62 -5.92
N PHE A 1117 -24.33 9.14 -4.68
CA PHE A 1117 -23.33 9.61 -3.73
C PHE A 1117 -22.88 8.51 -2.80
N THR A 1118 -21.66 8.64 -2.28
CA THR A 1118 -21.16 7.76 -1.23
C THR A 1118 -21.14 8.48 0.11
N THR A 1119 -21.45 7.75 1.18
CA THR A 1119 -21.25 8.22 2.56
C THR A 1119 -20.07 7.51 3.20
N LEU A 1120 -19.55 8.09 4.28
CA LEU A 1120 -18.47 7.58 5.12
C LEU A 1120 -19.02 7.38 6.53
N LEU A 1121 -18.82 6.19 7.09
CA LEU A 1121 -19.05 5.84 8.49
C LEU A 1121 -17.70 5.44 9.12
N PRO A 1122 -17.13 6.22 10.04
CA PRO A 1122 -15.91 5.84 10.76
C PRO A 1122 -16.11 4.57 11.60
N SER A 1123 -15.03 3.84 11.87
CA SER A 1123 -14.99 2.71 12.81
C SER A 1123 -13.68 2.71 13.59
N ASP A 1124 -13.74 2.28 14.86
CA ASP A 1124 -12.59 2.03 15.71
C ASP A 1124 -12.15 0.54 15.71
N ASP A 1125 -12.90 -0.33 15.03
CA ASP A 1125 -12.53 -1.73 14.83
C ASP A 1125 -11.35 -1.85 13.85
N PRO A 1126 -10.19 -2.44 14.26
CA PRO A 1126 -9.07 -2.71 13.38
C PRO A 1126 -9.31 -3.70 12.23
N CYS A 1127 -10.53 -4.21 12.10
CA CYS A 1127 -10.96 -5.05 10.99
C CYS A 1127 -11.92 -4.34 10.02
N ASP A 1128 -12.25 -3.08 10.28
CA ASP A 1128 -13.12 -2.28 9.42
C ASP A 1128 -12.33 -1.25 8.59
N PHE A 1129 -10.98 -1.29 8.56
CA PHE A 1129 -10.14 -0.42 7.74
C PHE A 1129 -10.48 1.08 7.88
N GLY A 1130 -10.67 1.52 9.13
CA GLY A 1130 -11.07 2.87 9.50
C GLY A 1130 -12.55 3.21 9.32
N GLY A 1131 -13.35 2.30 8.74
CA GLY A 1131 -14.78 2.48 8.57
C GLY A 1131 -15.40 1.84 7.33
N SER A 1132 -16.68 2.11 7.11
CA SER A 1132 -17.45 1.67 5.96
C SER A 1132 -18.05 2.87 5.23
N GLY A 1133 -18.75 2.64 4.13
CA GLY A 1133 -19.61 3.64 3.50
C GLY A 1133 -20.90 3.07 2.94
N TRP A 1134 -21.81 3.94 2.49
CA TRP A 1134 -22.97 3.55 1.68
C TRP A 1134 -22.88 4.16 0.30
N LEU A 1135 -23.14 3.36 -0.73
CA LEU A 1135 -23.47 3.84 -2.06
C LEU A 1135 -24.99 4.09 -2.12
N MET A 1136 -25.39 5.35 -2.27
CA MET A 1136 -26.78 5.77 -2.28
C MET A 1136 -27.22 6.23 -3.67
N GLU A 1137 -28.42 5.82 -4.08
CA GLU A 1137 -29.06 6.26 -5.33
C GLU A 1137 -30.48 6.75 -5.10
N LEU A 1138 -30.75 8.01 -5.43
CA LEU A 1138 -32.05 8.64 -5.21
C LEU A 1138 -32.51 9.40 -6.46
N ASP A 1139 -33.81 9.67 -6.54
CA ASP A 1139 -34.38 10.55 -7.58
C ASP A 1139 -33.78 11.96 -7.48
N LEU A 1140 -33.30 12.49 -8.60
CA LEU A 1140 -32.61 13.79 -8.63
C LEU A 1140 -33.49 14.95 -8.16
N ALA A 1141 -34.76 14.94 -8.57
CA ALA A 1141 -35.67 16.07 -8.38
C ALA A 1141 -36.26 16.11 -6.96
N SER A 1142 -36.57 14.95 -6.38
CA SER A 1142 -37.30 14.83 -5.13
C SER A 1142 -36.49 14.26 -3.97
N GLY A 1143 -35.37 13.58 -4.24
CA GLY A 1143 -34.64 12.79 -3.26
C GLY A 1143 -35.38 11.51 -2.82
N ALA A 1144 -36.53 11.22 -3.42
CA ALA A 1144 -37.31 10.03 -3.14
C ALA A 1144 -36.58 8.77 -3.64
N ARG A 1145 -36.95 7.64 -3.05
CA ARG A 1145 -36.60 6.31 -3.57
C ARG A 1145 -36.98 6.17 -5.05
N LEU A 1146 -36.09 5.56 -5.83
CA LEU A 1146 -36.32 5.28 -7.25
C LEU A 1146 -37.54 4.37 -7.44
N GLN A 1147 -38.18 4.47 -8.62
CA GLN A 1147 -39.37 3.65 -8.95
C GLN A 1147 -39.00 2.29 -9.56
N TYR A 1148 -37.71 2.02 -9.74
CA TYR A 1148 -37.12 0.79 -10.28
C TYR A 1148 -35.94 0.38 -9.40
N SER A 1149 -35.54 -0.89 -9.42
CA SER A 1149 -34.37 -1.34 -8.65
C SER A 1149 -33.07 -0.87 -9.32
N PRO A 1150 -32.22 -0.10 -8.61
CA PRO A 1150 -30.89 0.24 -9.11
C PRO A 1150 -29.90 -0.92 -8.99
N PHE A 1151 -30.10 -1.82 -8.01
CA PHE A 1151 -29.22 -2.94 -7.71
C PHE A 1151 -29.90 -4.27 -8.05
N ASP A 1152 -29.11 -5.21 -8.56
CA ASP A 1152 -29.47 -6.61 -8.72
C ASP A 1152 -29.38 -7.25 -7.34
N THR A 1153 -30.52 -7.52 -6.73
CA THR A 1153 -30.59 -7.92 -5.30
C THR A 1153 -30.64 -9.42 -5.14
N ASN A 1154 -31.03 -10.15 -6.19
CA ASN A 1154 -31.08 -11.61 -6.21
C ASN A 1154 -29.92 -12.26 -7.00
N ASP A 1155 -29.01 -11.45 -7.54
CA ASP A 1155 -27.82 -11.85 -8.30
C ASP A 1155 -28.15 -12.69 -9.56
N ASP A 1156 -29.31 -12.47 -10.18
CA ASP A 1156 -29.74 -13.22 -11.38
C ASP A 1156 -29.29 -12.57 -12.72
N GLY A 1157 -28.69 -11.38 -12.63
CA GLY A 1157 -28.19 -10.61 -13.75
C GLY A 1157 -29.25 -9.74 -14.44
N ASN A 1158 -30.49 -9.69 -13.96
CA ASN A 1158 -31.56 -8.84 -14.46
C ASN A 1158 -31.96 -7.81 -13.40
N PHE A 1159 -32.58 -6.71 -13.84
CA PHE A 1159 -33.06 -5.65 -12.96
C PHE A 1159 -34.57 -5.52 -13.13
N ASP A 1160 -35.33 -6.36 -12.44
CA ASP A 1160 -36.77 -6.45 -12.56
C ASP A 1160 -37.50 -6.38 -11.20
N ARG A 1161 -38.70 -6.96 -11.12
CA ARG A 1161 -39.53 -6.91 -9.92
C ARG A 1161 -39.10 -7.93 -8.87
N ALA A 1162 -38.36 -8.97 -9.26
CA ALA A 1162 -37.79 -9.95 -8.34
C ALA A 1162 -36.73 -9.32 -7.42
N ASP A 1163 -36.10 -8.22 -7.84
CA ASP A 1163 -35.18 -7.42 -7.04
C ASP A 1163 -35.84 -6.58 -5.95
N TYR A 1164 -37.17 -6.48 -5.95
CA TYR A 1164 -37.86 -5.66 -4.97
C TYR A 1164 -37.85 -6.37 -3.62
N ILE A 1165 -37.56 -5.59 -2.59
CA ILE A 1165 -37.39 -6.06 -1.22
C ILE A 1165 -38.69 -5.85 -0.47
N CYS A 1166 -39.19 -6.91 0.15
CA CYS A 1166 -40.33 -6.83 1.03
C CYS A 1166 -39.93 -6.18 2.37
N ILE A 1167 -40.66 -5.13 2.76
CA ILE A 1167 -40.45 -4.39 4.01
C ILE A 1167 -41.63 -4.46 5.00
N ALA A 1168 -42.78 -4.95 4.56
CA ALA A 1168 -43.95 -5.17 5.40
C ALA A 1168 -44.88 -6.24 4.81
N ASN A 1169 -45.53 -7.01 5.70
CA ASN A 1169 -46.45 -8.11 5.36
C ASN A 1169 -45.79 -9.13 4.40
N CYS A 1170 -44.61 -9.62 4.79
CA CYS A 1170 -43.79 -10.50 3.95
C CYS A 1170 -44.13 -12.00 4.11
N ASP A 1171 -45.22 -12.33 4.80
CA ASP A 1171 -45.66 -13.70 5.00
C ASP A 1171 -46.37 -14.27 3.77
N LEU A 1172 -46.21 -15.58 3.57
CA LEU A 1172 -46.97 -16.35 2.60
C LEU A 1172 -48.22 -16.94 3.28
N ASP A 1173 -49.33 -16.98 2.56
CA ASP A 1173 -50.54 -17.66 2.98
C ASP A 1173 -50.36 -19.20 3.01
N ALA A 1174 -51.35 -19.92 3.55
CA ALA A 1174 -51.29 -21.38 3.67
C ALA A 1174 -51.21 -22.14 2.33
N ASP A 1175 -51.47 -21.45 1.21
CA ASP A 1175 -51.40 -21.99 -0.15
C ASP A 1175 -50.09 -21.55 -0.87
N GLY A 1176 -49.19 -20.84 -0.18
CA GLY A 1176 -47.89 -20.40 -0.68
C GLY A 1176 -47.92 -19.10 -1.50
N ASN A 1177 -48.99 -18.30 -1.42
CA ASN A 1177 -49.06 -17.01 -2.11
C ASN A 1177 -48.66 -15.86 -1.19
N PRO A 1178 -48.02 -14.79 -1.69
CA PRO A 1178 -47.73 -13.60 -0.89
C PRO A 1178 -48.99 -12.93 -0.34
N ASP A 1179 -48.91 -12.33 0.86
CA ASP A 1179 -49.98 -11.51 1.42
C ASP A 1179 -50.42 -10.41 0.40
N PRO A 1180 -51.73 -10.22 0.14
CA PRO A 1180 -52.21 -9.17 -0.76
C PRO A 1180 -51.81 -7.75 -0.35
N ASP A 1181 -51.49 -7.51 0.93
CA ASP A 1181 -51.03 -6.25 1.50
C ASP A 1181 -49.49 -6.19 1.61
N ARG A 1182 -48.76 -7.11 0.96
CA ARG A 1182 -47.28 -7.13 0.86
C ARG A 1182 -46.74 -5.82 0.26
N VAL A 1183 -45.71 -5.27 0.89
CA VAL A 1183 -45.05 -4.03 0.45
C VAL A 1183 -43.65 -4.33 -0.06
N ASP A 1184 -43.53 -4.42 -1.39
CA ASP A 1184 -42.26 -4.62 -2.10
C ASP A 1184 -41.76 -3.30 -2.68
N VAL A 1185 -40.50 -2.96 -2.40
CA VAL A 1185 -39.89 -1.69 -2.82
C VAL A 1185 -38.44 -1.91 -3.28
N PRO A 1186 -37.92 -1.08 -4.20
CA PRO A 1186 -36.52 -1.17 -4.60
C PRO A 1186 -35.57 -0.71 -3.48
N ALA A 1187 -34.33 -1.18 -3.50
CA ALA A 1187 -33.28 -0.66 -2.62
C ALA A 1187 -32.89 0.78 -2.99
N SER A 1188 -32.49 1.57 -1.99
CA SER A 1188 -31.99 2.94 -2.17
C SER A 1188 -30.50 3.07 -1.88
N GLY A 1189 -29.91 2.11 -1.17
CA GLY A 1189 -28.48 2.12 -0.89
C GLY A 1189 -27.89 0.75 -0.57
N LYS A 1190 -26.62 0.59 -0.91
CA LYS A 1190 -25.80 -0.61 -0.69
C LYS A 1190 -24.62 -0.26 0.20
N LYS A 1191 -24.36 -1.05 1.24
CA LYS A 1191 -23.19 -0.86 2.12
C LYS A 1191 -21.94 -1.38 1.41
N SER A 1192 -20.85 -0.64 1.51
CA SER A 1192 -19.55 -1.02 0.96
C SER A 1192 -18.99 -2.27 1.64
N GLU A 1193 -18.43 -3.17 0.84
CA GLU A 1193 -17.73 -4.37 1.32
C GLU A 1193 -16.22 -4.16 1.46
N VAL A 1194 -15.71 -3.05 0.91
CA VAL A 1194 -14.28 -2.75 0.81
C VAL A 1194 -13.84 -1.60 1.72
N GLY A 1195 -14.66 -1.25 2.72
CA GLY A 1195 -14.40 -0.18 3.69
C GLY A 1195 -14.97 1.17 3.26
N ILE A 1196 -14.28 2.27 3.55
CA ILE A 1196 -14.68 3.62 3.12
C ILE A 1196 -14.45 3.74 1.61
N ILE A 1197 -15.48 4.17 0.86
CA ILE A 1197 -15.43 4.29 -0.61
C ILE A 1197 -15.55 5.75 -1.07
N PRO A 1198 -14.69 6.21 -2.00
CA PRO A 1198 -14.75 7.54 -2.58
C PRO A 1198 -15.83 7.60 -3.68
N THR A 1199 -15.87 8.72 -4.41
CA THR A 1199 -16.70 8.86 -5.61
C THR A 1199 -16.45 7.70 -6.59
N PRO A 1200 -17.50 6.96 -7.02
CA PRO A 1200 -17.33 5.80 -7.89
C PRO A 1200 -16.95 6.19 -9.32
N SER A 1201 -16.18 5.31 -9.98
CA SER A 1201 -15.96 5.36 -11.42
C SER A 1201 -17.02 4.52 -12.14
N ILE A 1202 -17.69 5.07 -13.17
CA ILE A 1202 -18.83 4.41 -13.84
C ILE A 1202 -18.49 4.07 -15.29
N ALA A 1203 -18.70 2.81 -15.68
CA ALA A 1203 -18.64 2.35 -17.07
C ALA A 1203 -19.98 1.73 -17.51
N SER A 1204 -20.43 2.04 -18.73
CA SER A 1204 -21.63 1.41 -19.31
C SER A 1204 -21.28 0.21 -20.19
N GLU A 1205 -22.14 -0.81 -20.18
CA GLU A 1205 -22.09 -1.93 -21.12
C GLU A 1205 -22.37 -1.47 -22.56
N ALA A 1206 -21.77 -2.16 -23.54
CA ALA A 1206 -22.09 -1.95 -24.94
C ALA A 1206 -23.57 -2.31 -25.23
N GLY A 1207 -24.35 -1.32 -25.69
CA GLY A 1207 -25.80 -1.48 -25.90
C GLY A 1207 -26.66 -0.92 -24.76
N GLY A 1208 -26.05 -0.58 -23.62
CA GLY A 1208 -26.65 0.22 -22.56
C GLY A 1208 -27.71 -0.50 -21.72
N GLN A 1209 -27.62 -1.81 -21.52
CA GLN A 1209 -28.54 -2.51 -20.62
C GLN A 1209 -28.06 -2.51 -19.16
N LYS A 1210 -26.75 -2.43 -18.92
CA LYS A 1210 -26.14 -2.41 -17.59
C LYS A 1210 -25.09 -1.31 -17.42
N GLU A 1211 -24.87 -0.89 -16.18
CA GLU A 1211 -23.73 -0.08 -15.76
C GLU A 1211 -22.92 -0.79 -14.69
N TYR A 1212 -21.62 -0.49 -14.65
CA TYR A 1212 -20.69 -1.05 -13.69
C TYR A 1212 -20.02 0.11 -12.96
N LYS A 1213 -20.12 0.10 -11.63
CA LYS A 1213 -19.42 1.03 -10.76
C LYS A 1213 -18.24 0.35 -10.13
N TYR A 1214 -17.09 1.01 -10.19
CA TYR A 1214 -15.86 0.58 -9.56
C TYR A 1214 -15.57 1.52 -8.40
N THR A 1215 -15.52 0.98 -7.19
CA THR A 1215 -15.23 1.71 -5.95
C THR A 1215 -14.01 1.10 -5.26
N SER A 1216 -12.93 1.87 -5.18
CA SER A 1216 -11.73 1.46 -4.45
C SER A 1216 -11.85 1.86 -2.99
N GLY A 1217 -11.88 0.88 -2.09
CA GLY A 1217 -12.11 1.15 -0.68
C GLY A 1217 -10.84 1.27 0.17
N SER A 1218 -10.99 1.72 1.42
CA SER A 1218 -9.91 1.82 2.40
C SER A 1218 -9.24 0.48 2.75
N SER A 1219 -9.83 -0.66 2.38
CA SER A 1219 -9.21 -1.99 2.45
C SER A 1219 -8.15 -2.28 1.38
N GLY A 1220 -8.01 -1.42 0.37
CA GLY A 1220 -7.12 -1.66 -0.78
C GLY A 1220 -7.80 -2.36 -1.96
N GLN A 1221 -9.00 -2.92 -1.77
CA GLN A 1221 -9.73 -3.68 -2.78
C GLN A 1221 -10.68 -2.80 -3.60
N ILE A 1222 -11.07 -3.29 -4.78
CA ILE A 1222 -12.11 -2.66 -5.61
C ILE A 1222 -13.39 -3.50 -5.53
N GLU A 1223 -14.47 -2.86 -5.12
CA GLU A 1223 -15.82 -3.41 -5.26
C GLU A 1223 -16.38 -3.03 -6.63
N VAL A 1224 -16.98 -4.01 -7.32
CA VAL A 1224 -17.69 -3.81 -8.58
C VAL A 1224 -19.18 -3.95 -8.30
N THR A 1225 -19.95 -2.88 -8.49
CA THR A 1225 -21.41 -2.91 -8.39
C THR A 1225 -22.04 -2.85 -9.78
N VAL A 1226 -22.82 -3.86 -10.13
CA VAL A 1226 -23.60 -3.89 -11.37
C VAL A 1226 -24.94 -3.21 -11.12
N GLU A 1227 -25.34 -2.33 -12.03
CA GLU A 1227 -26.50 -1.47 -11.83
C GLU A 1227 -27.38 -1.28 -13.05
N ASN A 1228 -28.63 -0.94 -12.77
CA ASN A 1228 -29.59 -0.47 -13.76
C ASN A 1228 -29.29 1.00 -14.15
N PRO A 1229 -29.00 1.31 -15.43
CA PRO A 1229 -28.80 2.68 -15.89
C PRO A 1229 -30.05 3.55 -15.74
N GLY A 1230 -31.23 2.94 -15.60
CA GLY A 1230 -32.53 3.58 -15.48
C GLY A 1230 -33.35 3.60 -16.77
N PRO A 1231 -34.67 3.85 -16.67
CA PRO A 1231 -35.58 3.86 -17.80
C PRO A 1231 -35.24 5.00 -18.78
N GLY A 1232 -35.05 4.66 -20.06
CA GLY A 1232 -34.79 5.62 -21.14
C GLY A 1232 -33.32 5.77 -21.54
N PHE A 1233 -32.40 5.01 -20.94
CA PHE A 1233 -31.01 4.95 -21.41
C PHE A 1233 -30.91 4.10 -22.68
N GLU A 1234 -30.54 4.71 -23.81
CA GLU A 1234 -30.38 4.02 -25.11
C GLU A 1234 -28.92 3.68 -25.46
N GLY A 1235 -28.02 3.69 -24.47
CA GLY A 1235 -26.58 3.52 -24.67
C GLY A 1235 -25.97 4.59 -25.60
N ARG A 1236 -24.73 4.34 -26.07
CA ARG A 1236 -24.07 5.23 -27.04
C ARG A 1236 -24.61 4.98 -28.45
N GLN A 1237 -25.59 5.77 -28.88
CA GLN A 1237 -26.02 5.86 -30.28
C GLN A 1237 -24.89 6.54 -31.11
N SER A 1238 -24.36 5.88 -32.14
CA SER A 1238 -23.18 6.37 -32.87
C SER A 1238 -23.45 7.54 -33.85
N TRP A 1239 -22.36 8.03 -34.44
CA TRP A 1239 -21.89 9.40 -34.66
C TRP A 1239 -22.62 10.45 -35.56
N ARG A 1240 -23.91 10.36 -35.91
CA ARG A 1240 -24.49 11.39 -36.82
C ARG A 1240 -25.92 11.84 -36.60
N GLN A 1241 -26.54 11.57 -35.46
CA GLN A 1241 -27.96 11.87 -35.31
C GLN A 1241 -28.37 12.20 -33.87
N LEU A 1242 -27.99 13.38 -33.36
CA LEU A 1242 -28.81 14.17 -32.41
C LEU A 1242 -28.52 15.67 -32.69
N ASP A 1243 -28.83 16.09 -33.91
CA ASP A 1243 -29.22 17.48 -34.14
C ASP A 1243 -30.54 17.70 -33.38
N PHE A 1244 -30.52 18.58 -32.38
CA PHE A 1244 -31.69 19.16 -31.71
C PHE A 1244 -32.65 18.20 -30.99
N GLN A 1245 -32.33 17.71 -29.79
CA GLN A 1245 -33.35 17.46 -28.73
C GLN A 1245 -32.78 17.62 -27.32
N PHE A 1246 -32.41 18.85 -26.96
CA PHE A 1246 -32.75 19.43 -25.66
C PHE A 1246 -33.17 20.87 -25.95
N ARG A 1247 -34.47 21.11 -25.93
CA ARG A 1247 -35.08 22.45 -25.88
C ARG A 1247 -35.65 22.63 -24.49
#